data_AF-A0A7D9HXL8-F1
#
_entry.id   AF-A0A7D9HXL8-F1
#
_cell.length_a   1.000
_cell.length_b   1.000
_cell.length_c   1.000
_cell.angle_alpha   90.00
_cell.angle_beta   90.00
_cell.angle_gamma   90.00
#
_symmetry.space_group_name_H-M   'P 1'
#
loop_
_entity.id
_entity.type
_entity.pdbx_description
1 polymer ?
#
loop_
_entity_poly.entity_id
_entity_poly.type
_entity_poly.pdbx_seq_one_letter_code
_entity_poly.pdbx_strand_id
1 'polypeptide(L)'
;MTSYYRYSSHGERAFTIYMNDGEKYQIEEWVKRYPNIETRGDLFGAWIDDHVNECLNDPCHQNATCVDITGSFDCVCNEGFVGDGRNCRASNCSILSCGENEECIKENDIFKCVCKDDYAEPDCRLVERTCLARGDPHYSTFDGTRYDFMGTCEYVLAKDSRNNTFEVRQVNEPCGNGEPSCTKSLTVIFPNVTIQLLRGSVMVNHTAIVLPATYGGVRITEPSNRVTLIESDYGVEVEWNNVRNVRVTVLGRYLNRTSGLCGTFNGNPGDDFLARNGTTVGNAVTFGNSWKTEPGCDDATDVEHPCVTYSDRNATAIANCSALSSSPFNTCTSQINPDSEGYITDCEYDVCACGDDPIVCLCQAIEAYVSDCNSTGVDIDWLSDPRYKQCGSPCASDPCFNGGTCSNDGQSFSCSCRVGYNGDRCEIEVSSCDQLTCGANEICVSAGDTYECVCHPDYEGENCQAKVEATCKAQGDPHYSTFDGRRYDFMGRCEYVLAKDRVNNTFEIRQTNEPCGNGVATCTRSLIVIFPNITIELRRGKTLVNGVEITMSANYGGVNITESRNGNRINTIVTSVYGVTVHWNNVYNVRVIVGGRYLNRTSGLCGTYNDMEDDDFWASNGTIVTNPVEFGNSWKVDPDCDDAIAVEHPCVVNSDRRWIAQANCSTLLRPPFNECSSHINATEEGHIADCEYDMCACEDDPVVCYCQALEAYADDCASFVDIQYDLNQLTESLERPDEASFSNKRERSTVSKALARSRKTAPLTKPLSMLAKMVSVKCASAISVESLGLKPNCRGVTLDWSPDLKSAVTLPDFQVYGNVEEMSERLKSLVRMGVTTLEESLSNLALILSSSTALLVLRLF
;
A
#
# COMPACT_ATOMS: atom_id res chain seq x y z
N MET A 1 42.93 -33.41 -37.30
CA MET A 1 42.26 -32.20 -36.77
C MET A 1 40.78 -32.44 -36.90
N THR A 2 40.06 -32.45 -35.78
CA THR A 2 38.61 -32.60 -35.76
C THR A 2 38.06 -31.24 -35.37
N SER A 3 37.43 -30.53 -36.30
CA SER A 3 36.81 -29.22 -36.05
C SER A 3 35.32 -29.42 -35.81
N TYR A 4 34.86 -29.02 -34.62
CA TYR A 4 33.45 -28.80 -34.34
C TYR A 4 33.13 -27.31 -34.54
N TYR A 5 32.02 -27.02 -35.21
CA TYR A 5 31.53 -25.67 -35.44
C TYR A 5 30.43 -25.34 -34.42
N ARG A 6 30.45 -24.13 -33.87
CA ARG A 6 29.32 -23.57 -33.11
C ARG A 6 29.10 -22.14 -33.61
N TYR A 7 27.90 -21.85 -34.09
CA TYR A 7 27.49 -20.49 -34.46
C TYR A 7 27.15 -19.71 -33.19
N SER A 8 27.63 -18.46 -33.09
CA SER A 8 27.01 -17.45 -32.21
C SER A 8 26.54 -16.28 -33.06
N SER A 9 25.30 -15.90 -32.86
CA SER A 9 24.70 -14.65 -33.32
C SER A 9 25.47 -13.48 -32.74
N HIS A 10 26.16 -12.71 -33.58
CA HIS A 10 26.36 -11.24 -33.56
C HIS A 10 27.46 -10.93 -34.60
N GLY A 11 27.13 -10.11 -35.59
CA GLY A 11 27.85 -9.99 -36.85
C GLY A 11 29.18 -9.23 -36.81
N GLU A 12 30.24 -9.88 -36.34
CA GLU A 12 31.63 -9.60 -36.74
C GLU A 12 32.40 -10.93 -36.88
N ARG A 13 33.07 -11.15 -38.04
CA ARG A 13 33.81 -12.39 -38.32
C ARG A 13 35.19 -12.34 -37.66
N ALA A 14 35.31 -12.90 -36.45
CA ALA A 14 36.61 -13.21 -35.85
C ALA A 14 36.90 -14.72 -35.93
N PHE A 15 37.97 -15.11 -36.62
CA PHE A 15 38.40 -16.50 -36.76
C PHE A 15 39.52 -16.80 -35.75
N THR A 16 39.32 -17.78 -34.87
CA THR A 16 40.35 -18.26 -33.93
C THR A 16 40.72 -19.70 -34.25
N ILE A 17 42.00 -20.00 -34.42
CA ILE A 17 42.53 -21.35 -34.67
C ILE A 17 43.08 -21.90 -33.35
N TYR A 18 42.74 -23.14 -33.01
CA TYR A 18 43.31 -23.86 -31.88
C TYR A 18 44.27 -24.95 -32.39
N MET A 19 45.50 -24.96 -31.87
CA MET A 19 46.49 -25.99 -32.11
C MET A 19 46.67 -26.85 -30.85
N ASN A 20 47.17 -28.08 -31.00
CA ASN A 20 47.19 -29.14 -29.98
C ASN A 20 48.12 -28.89 -28.76
N ASP A 21 48.62 -27.68 -28.61
CA ASP A 21 49.49 -27.20 -27.53
C ASP A 21 48.81 -26.19 -26.59
N GLY A 22 47.55 -25.81 -26.85
CA GLY A 22 46.69 -25.13 -25.87
C GLY A 22 46.82 -23.60 -25.78
N GLU A 23 47.55 -22.94 -26.68
CA GLU A 23 47.58 -21.47 -26.76
C GLU A 23 46.72 -20.90 -27.91
N LYS A 24 46.16 -19.71 -27.68
CA LYS A 24 45.31 -18.97 -28.62
C LYS A 24 46.12 -17.97 -29.44
N TYR A 25 45.90 -17.93 -30.75
CA TYR A 25 46.49 -16.92 -31.64
C TYR A 25 45.41 -16.23 -32.49
N GLN A 26 45.55 -14.91 -32.67
CA GLN A 26 44.77 -14.10 -33.62
C GLN A 26 45.37 -14.25 -35.03
N ILE A 27 44.53 -14.42 -36.06
CA ILE A 27 44.96 -14.80 -37.42
C ILE A 27 45.95 -13.79 -38.05
N GLU A 28 45.84 -12.51 -37.68
CA GLU A 28 46.70 -11.43 -38.21
C GLU A 28 48.15 -11.51 -37.72
N GLU A 29 48.41 -12.10 -36.56
CA GLU A 29 49.77 -12.30 -36.04
C GLU A 29 50.45 -13.55 -36.62
N TRP A 30 49.67 -14.56 -37.01
CA TRP A 30 50.19 -15.78 -37.62
C TRP A 30 50.75 -15.53 -39.03
N VAL A 31 50.06 -14.72 -39.83
CA VAL A 31 50.48 -14.33 -41.19
C VAL A 31 51.78 -13.51 -41.18
N LYS A 32 52.02 -12.72 -40.13
CA LYS A 32 53.28 -11.96 -39.96
C LYS A 32 54.49 -12.85 -39.62
N ARG A 33 54.28 -14.05 -39.07
CA ARG A 33 55.35 -14.90 -38.56
C ARG A 33 55.90 -15.90 -39.58
N TYR A 34 55.17 -16.17 -40.67
CA TYR A 34 55.60 -17.09 -41.74
C TYR A 34 55.37 -16.51 -43.16
N PRO A 35 56.20 -15.54 -43.59
CA PRO A 35 55.96 -14.78 -44.83
C PRO A 35 56.24 -15.52 -46.16
N ASN A 36 56.62 -16.80 -46.13
CA ASN A 36 57.03 -17.57 -47.32
C ASN A 36 56.15 -18.80 -47.60
N ILE A 37 54.92 -18.85 -47.11
CA ILE A 37 53.96 -19.88 -47.51
C ILE A 37 53.10 -19.29 -48.63
N GLU A 38 53.42 -19.66 -49.88
CA GLU A 38 52.53 -19.45 -51.02
C GLU A 38 51.21 -20.18 -50.76
N THR A 39 50.13 -19.42 -50.68
CA THR A 39 48.77 -19.93 -50.86
C THR A 39 48.61 -20.37 -52.31
N ARG A 40 48.85 -21.66 -52.57
CA ARG A 40 48.39 -22.33 -53.79
C ARG A 40 47.99 -23.77 -53.44
N GLY A 41 46.83 -24.16 -53.95
CA GLY A 41 46.16 -25.40 -53.66
C GLY A 41 46.93 -26.67 -54.02
N ASP A 42 46.29 -27.78 -53.65
CA ASP A 42 46.57 -29.16 -54.04
C ASP A 42 47.72 -29.87 -53.31
N LEU A 43 47.44 -30.32 -52.09
CA LEU A 43 47.89 -31.63 -51.58
C LEU A 43 46.82 -32.25 -50.66
N PHE A 44 45.57 -32.29 -51.14
CA PHE A 44 44.66 -33.39 -50.79
C PHE A 44 44.98 -34.54 -51.76
N GLY A 45 45.56 -35.62 -51.22
CA GLY A 45 45.65 -36.88 -51.93
C GLY A 45 44.25 -37.47 -52.10
N ALA A 46 43.69 -37.28 -53.29
CA ALA A 46 42.90 -38.24 -54.06
C ALA A 46 41.93 -39.15 -53.28
N TRP A 47 40.75 -38.62 -53.01
CA TRP A 47 39.60 -39.07 -53.80
C TRP A 47 39.14 -37.86 -54.62
N ILE A 48 39.53 -37.83 -55.91
CA ILE A 48 38.73 -37.12 -56.90
C ILE A 48 37.46 -37.95 -56.98
N ASP A 49 36.46 -37.58 -56.17
CA ASP A 49 35.12 -37.66 -56.72
C ASP A 49 35.04 -36.40 -57.57
N ASP A 50 35.25 -36.58 -58.87
CA ASP A 50 34.97 -35.56 -59.88
C ASP A 50 33.46 -35.38 -59.76
N HIS A 51 33.03 -34.52 -58.82
CA HIS A 51 31.66 -34.08 -58.75
C HIS A 51 31.47 -33.17 -59.96
N VAL A 52 31.20 -33.82 -61.10
CA VAL A 52 30.86 -33.17 -62.34
C VAL A 52 29.48 -32.59 -62.11
N ASN A 53 29.35 -31.27 -62.11
CA ASN A 53 28.03 -30.66 -62.01
C ASN A 53 27.21 -31.00 -63.26
N GLU A 54 26.37 -32.03 -63.18
CA GLU A 54 25.63 -32.53 -64.34
C GLU A 54 24.47 -31.60 -64.73
N CYS A 55 24.13 -30.65 -63.85
CA CYS A 55 23.12 -29.62 -64.11
C CYS A 55 23.54 -28.57 -65.15
N LEU A 56 24.84 -28.45 -65.48
CA LEU A 56 25.34 -27.49 -66.48
C LEU A 56 24.81 -27.73 -67.91
N ASN A 57 24.24 -28.89 -68.20
CA ASN A 57 23.67 -29.22 -69.50
C ASN A 57 22.13 -29.12 -69.55
N ASP A 58 21.49 -28.50 -68.55
CA ASP A 58 20.02 -28.42 -68.40
C ASP A 58 19.32 -29.78 -68.62
N PRO A 59 19.68 -30.84 -67.87
CA PRO A 59 19.16 -32.18 -68.11
C PRO A 59 17.71 -32.41 -67.64
N CYS A 60 17.11 -31.42 -66.98
CA CYS A 60 15.76 -31.48 -66.41
C CYS A 60 14.70 -30.87 -67.34
N HIS A 61 13.42 -31.10 -67.03
CA HIS A 61 12.33 -30.45 -67.74
C HIS A 61 12.44 -28.92 -67.63
N GLN A 62 11.96 -28.15 -68.62
CA GLN A 62 11.98 -26.67 -68.57
C GLN A 62 11.25 -26.06 -67.36
N ASN A 63 10.39 -26.84 -66.70
CA ASN A 63 9.66 -26.47 -65.49
C ASN A 63 10.14 -27.29 -64.28
N ALA A 64 11.43 -27.60 -64.24
CA ALA A 64 12.10 -28.28 -63.13
C ALA A 64 13.44 -27.61 -62.85
N THR A 65 13.85 -27.66 -61.60
CA THR A 65 15.16 -27.23 -61.13
C THR A 65 16.05 -28.46 -61.00
N CYS A 66 17.25 -28.38 -61.57
CA CYS A 66 18.27 -29.40 -61.41
C CYS A 66 19.02 -29.18 -60.10
N VAL A 67 19.08 -30.21 -59.25
CA VAL A 67 19.82 -30.22 -57.99
C VAL A 67 20.99 -31.17 -58.13
N ASP A 68 22.18 -30.62 -58.03
CA ASP A 68 23.44 -31.34 -58.16
C ASP A 68 23.72 -32.14 -56.87
N ILE A 69 23.87 -33.47 -56.96
CA ILE A 69 24.07 -34.37 -55.80
C ILE A 69 25.30 -35.25 -56.01
N THR A 70 25.89 -35.79 -54.94
CA THR A 70 27.15 -36.53 -55.08
C THR A 70 27.04 -37.72 -56.04
N GLY A 71 27.73 -37.63 -57.19
CA GLY A 71 27.75 -38.64 -58.25
C GLY A 71 26.52 -38.67 -59.17
N SER A 72 25.63 -37.66 -59.12
CA SER A 72 24.47 -37.55 -60.02
C SER A 72 23.78 -36.18 -59.94
N PHE A 73 22.64 -36.05 -60.61
CA PHE A 73 21.73 -34.92 -60.45
C PHE A 73 20.31 -35.42 -60.18
N ASP A 74 19.56 -34.64 -59.43
CA ASP A 74 18.12 -34.82 -59.26
C ASP A 74 17.36 -33.70 -59.99
N CYS A 75 16.17 -34.02 -60.50
CA CYS A 75 15.30 -33.04 -61.11
C CYS A 75 14.06 -32.89 -60.23
N VAL A 76 13.80 -31.67 -59.77
CA VAL A 76 12.62 -31.37 -58.96
C VAL A 76 11.73 -30.44 -59.77
N CYS A 77 10.50 -30.84 -60.05
CA CYS A 77 9.55 -29.96 -60.73
C CYS A 77 9.40 -28.64 -59.95
N ASN A 78 9.43 -27.53 -60.67
CA ASN A 78 9.23 -26.20 -60.11
C ASN A 78 7.82 -26.09 -59.51
N GLU A 79 7.65 -25.12 -58.61
CA GLU A 79 6.38 -24.88 -57.94
C GLU A 79 5.21 -24.82 -58.94
N GLY A 80 4.18 -25.60 -58.63
CA GLY A 80 2.98 -25.76 -59.45
C GLY A 80 3.04 -26.74 -60.62
N PHE A 81 4.14 -27.48 -60.74
CA PHE A 81 4.25 -28.62 -61.64
C PHE A 81 4.45 -29.93 -60.86
N VAL A 82 3.88 -31.02 -61.37
CA VAL A 82 4.03 -32.37 -60.80
C VAL A 82 4.61 -33.32 -61.83
N GLY A 83 5.46 -34.24 -61.39
CA GLY A 83 6.18 -35.15 -62.27
C GLY A 83 7.44 -35.73 -61.64
N ASP A 84 8.25 -36.38 -62.46
CA ASP A 84 9.54 -36.98 -62.08
C ASP A 84 10.73 -36.02 -62.28
N GLY A 85 10.47 -34.71 -62.40
CA GLY A 85 11.47 -33.68 -62.70
C GLY A 85 11.98 -33.65 -64.13
N ARG A 86 11.88 -34.78 -64.87
CA ARG A 86 12.21 -34.87 -66.30
C ARG A 86 10.98 -34.64 -67.18
N ASN A 87 9.79 -34.88 -66.64
CA ASN A 87 8.49 -34.60 -67.25
C ASN A 87 7.59 -33.92 -66.22
N CYS A 88 7.52 -32.59 -66.26
CA CYS A 88 6.70 -31.81 -65.34
C CYS A 88 5.46 -31.26 -66.05
N ARG A 89 4.27 -31.65 -65.57
CA ARG A 89 2.98 -31.14 -66.08
C ARG A 89 2.37 -30.15 -65.10
N ALA A 90 1.62 -29.18 -65.62
CA ALA A 90 0.87 -28.24 -64.78
C ALA A 90 -0.06 -29.03 -63.84
N SER A 91 0.03 -28.72 -62.56
CA SER A 91 -0.80 -29.35 -61.52
C SER A 91 -2.18 -28.70 -61.46
N ASN A 92 -3.02 -29.16 -60.53
CA ASN A 92 -4.22 -28.46 -60.07
C ASN A 92 -4.37 -28.72 -58.57
N CYS A 93 -5.28 -28.02 -57.89
CA CYS A 93 -5.48 -28.20 -56.44
C CYS A 93 -6.04 -29.56 -56.01
N SER A 94 -6.41 -30.44 -56.95
CA SER A 94 -6.78 -31.83 -56.63
C SER A 94 -5.57 -32.77 -56.58
N ILE A 95 -4.40 -32.33 -57.08
CA ILE A 95 -3.18 -33.13 -57.20
C ILE A 95 -2.05 -32.54 -56.36
N LEU A 96 -2.01 -31.22 -56.19
CA LEU A 96 -1.03 -30.52 -55.34
C LEU A 96 -1.36 -30.78 -53.86
N SER A 97 -0.44 -31.43 -53.14
CA SER A 97 -0.57 -31.69 -51.69
C SER A 97 0.17 -30.61 -50.92
N CYS A 98 -0.56 -29.59 -50.46
CA CYS A 98 -0.02 -28.53 -49.61
C CYS A 98 0.11 -28.98 -48.15
N GLY A 99 0.97 -28.31 -47.39
CA GLY A 99 1.13 -28.50 -45.95
C GLY A 99 -0.15 -28.18 -45.15
N GLU A 100 -0.15 -28.54 -43.86
CA GLU A 100 -1.32 -28.40 -42.97
C GLU A 100 -1.85 -26.95 -42.89
N ASN A 101 -0.96 -25.97 -42.94
CA ASN A 101 -1.25 -24.53 -42.83
C ASN A 101 -1.20 -23.80 -44.18
N GLU A 102 -1.19 -24.54 -45.27
CA GLU A 102 -1.15 -24.02 -46.62
C GLU A 102 -2.49 -24.24 -47.34
N GLU A 103 -2.79 -23.38 -48.29
CA GLU A 103 -3.87 -23.55 -49.25
C GLU A 103 -3.34 -23.48 -50.68
N CYS A 104 -3.97 -24.27 -51.56
CA CYS A 104 -3.65 -24.24 -52.97
C CYS A 104 -4.40 -23.10 -53.65
N ILE A 105 -3.67 -22.15 -54.23
CA ILE A 105 -4.23 -21.06 -55.03
C ILE A 105 -3.82 -21.20 -56.49
N LYS A 106 -4.62 -20.62 -57.39
CA LYS A 106 -4.29 -20.50 -58.81
C LYS A 106 -3.80 -19.07 -59.09
N GLU A 107 -2.53 -18.92 -59.44
CA GLU A 107 -1.93 -17.64 -59.82
C GLU A 107 -1.25 -17.78 -61.19
N ASN A 108 -1.64 -16.94 -62.16
CA ASN A 108 -1.07 -16.94 -63.53
C ASN A 108 -1.04 -18.34 -64.21
N ASP A 109 -2.12 -19.11 -64.09
CA ASP A 109 -2.26 -20.49 -64.59
C ASP A 109 -1.32 -21.54 -63.96
N ILE A 110 -0.61 -21.16 -62.90
CA ILE A 110 0.18 -22.05 -62.06
C ILE A 110 -0.57 -22.23 -60.74
N PHE A 111 -0.55 -23.44 -60.19
CA PHE A 111 -1.16 -23.73 -58.90
C PHE A 111 -0.05 -23.83 -57.86
N LYS A 112 -0.10 -23.05 -56.79
CA LYS A 112 0.94 -23.05 -55.77
C LYS A 112 0.36 -23.12 -54.37
N CYS A 113 1.16 -23.60 -53.43
CA CYS A 113 0.78 -23.64 -52.03
C CYS A 113 1.22 -22.33 -51.40
N VAL A 114 0.28 -21.61 -50.81
CA VAL A 114 0.56 -20.40 -50.02
C VAL A 114 0.08 -20.62 -48.61
N CYS A 115 0.67 -19.92 -47.65
CA CYS A 115 0.16 -19.94 -46.29
C CYS A 115 -1.30 -19.43 -46.26
N LYS A 116 -2.13 -20.07 -45.44
CA LYS A 116 -3.49 -19.59 -45.15
C LYS A 116 -3.44 -18.19 -44.50
N ASP A 117 -4.56 -17.46 -44.49
CA ASP A 117 -4.67 -16.05 -44.05
C ASP A 117 -4.01 -15.70 -42.69
N ASP A 118 -3.87 -16.65 -41.76
CA ASP A 118 -3.27 -16.44 -40.43
C ASP A 118 -1.79 -16.85 -40.34
N TYR A 119 -1.19 -17.33 -41.42
CA TYR A 119 0.14 -17.93 -41.43
C TYR A 119 1.06 -17.18 -42.40
N ALA A 120 2.34 -17.04 -42.05
CA ALA A 120 3.33 -16.36 -42.89
C ALA A 120 4.50 -17.24 -43.29
N GLU A 121 5.01 -17.00 -44.50
CA GLU A 121 6.21 -17.61 -45.05
C GLU A 121 7.46 -17.37 -44.18
N PRO A 122 8.50 -18.24 -44.28
CA PRO A 122 8.61 -19.39 -45.18
C PRO A 122 8.04 -20.70 -44.62
N ASP A 123 7.77 -20.78 -43.33
CA ASP A 123 7.38 -22.03 -42.64
C ASP A 123 5.86 -22.14 -42.40
N CYS A 124 5.06 -21.19 -42.91
CA CYS A 124 3.65 -21.01 -42.58
C CYS A 124 3.40 -21.15 -41.08
N ARG A 125 4.11 -20.32 -40.31
CA ARG A 125 3.91 -20.18 -38.86
C ARG A 125 2.76 -19.22 -38.61
N LEU A 126 1.98 -19.52 -37.58
CA LEU A 126 0.89 -18.66 -37.14
C LEU A 126 1.46 -17.28 -36.84
N VAL A 127 0.83 -16.26 -37.42
CA VAL A 127 1.12 -14.87 -37.11
C VAL A 127 0.03 -14.39 -36.18
N GLU A 128 0.44 -13.94 -35.02
CA GLU A 128 -0.42 -13.25 -34.07
C GLU A 128 0.34 -12.04 -33.53
N ARG A 129 -0.41 -11.00 -33.20
CA ARG A 129 0.13 -9.82 -32.51
C ARG A 129 -0.77 -9.46 -31.35
N THR A 130 -0.13 -9.00 -30.30
CA THR A 130 -0.78 -8.64 -29.06
C THR A 130 -0.59 -7.15 -28.81
N CYS A 131 -1.70 -6.47 -28.56
CA CYS A 131 -1.75 -5.13 -28.01
C CYS A 131 -2.06 -5.22 -26.52
N LEU A 132 -1.46 -4.33 -25.74
CA LEU A 132 -1.59 -4.32 -24.28
C LEU A 132 -2.03 -2.92 -23.83
N ALA A 133 -3.03 -2.86 -22.96
CA ALA A 133 -3.29 -1.72 -22.09
C ALA A 133 -3.01 -2.21 -20.65
N ARG A 134 -1.81 -1.94 -20.15
CA ARG A 134 -1.33 -2.40 -18.83
C ARG A 134 -1.64 -1.33 -17.81
N GLY A 135 -2.84 -1.42 -17.23
CA GLY A 135 -3.41 -0.26 -16.55
C GLY A 135 -3.77 0.83 -17.55
N ASP A 136 -3.78 2.05 -17.06
CA ASP A 136 -3.88 3.27 -17.84
C ASP A 136 -3.07 4.31 -17.00
N PRO A 137 -2.00 4.86 -17.58
CA PRO A 137 -1.91 5.25 -18.99
C PRO A 137 -1.14 4.33 -19.94
N HIS A 138 -0.62 3.16 -19.54
CA HIS A 138 0.35 2.45 -20.38
C HIS A 138 -0.26 1.60 -21.51
N TYR A 139 0.07 1.94 -22.76
CA TYR A 139 -0.33 1.19 -23.95
C TYR A 139 0.88 0.63 -24.71
N SER A 140 0.67 -0.48 -25.40
CA SER A 140 1.59 -1.05 -26.39
C SER A 140 0.79 -1.52 -27.59
N THR A 141 1.08 -0.98 -28.77
CA THR A 141 0.38 -1.31 -30.01
C THR A 141 0.75 -2.70 -30.54
N PHE A 142 0.03 -3.18 -31.55
CA PHE A 142 0.35 -4.46 -32.21
C PHE A 142 1.75 -4.51 -32.83
N ASP A 143 2.32 -3.36 -33.19
CA ASP A 143 3.65 -3.25 -33.78
C ASP A 143 4.73 -2.87 -32.73
N GLY A 144 4.36 -2.75 -31.45
CA GLY A 144 5.28 -2.56 -30.33
C GLY A 144 5.56 -1.10 -29.95
N THR A 145 4.82 -0.14 -30.49
CA THR A 145 4.91 1.26 -30.06
C THR A 145 4.35 1.41 -28.66
N ARG A 146 5.18 1.87 -27.73
CA ARG A 146 4.81 2.16 -26.35
C ARG A 146 4.47 3.63 -26.16
N TYR A 147 3.43 3.91 -25.40
CA TYR A 147 3.02 5.27 -25.09
C TYR A 147 2.07 5.34 -23.90
N ASP A 148 1.99 6.53 -23.31
CA ASP A 148 1.11 6.83 -22.19
C ASP A 148 -0.06 7.71 -22.65
N PHE A 149 -1.29 7.36 -22.26
CA PHE A 149 -2.50 8.14 -22.55
C PHE A 149 -3.54 8.06 -21.42
N MET A 150 -3.69 9.16 -20.66
CA MET A 150 -4.57 9.29 -19.49
C MET A 150 -5.99 9.76 -19.85
N GLY A 151 -6.75 8.90 -20.50
CA GLY A 151 -8.12 9.21 -20.91
C GLY A 151 -9.17 8.62 -19.97
N THR A 152 -10.17 9.39 -19.54
CA THR A 152 -11.25 8.94 -18.62
C THR A 152 -12.60 8.70 -19.32
N CYS A 153 -12.56 8.48 -20.64
CA CYS A 153 -13.72 8.25 -21.49
C CYS A 153 -13.84 6.79 -21.94
N GLU A 154 -14.83 6.53 -22.80
CA GLU A 154 -14.84 5.34 -23.66
C GLU A 154 -14.02 5.59 -24.94
N TYR A 155 -13.10 4.68 -25.24
CA TYR A 155 -12.22 4.71 -26.40
C TYR A 155 -12.31 3.43 -27.23
N VAL A 156 -12.07 3.54 -28.53
CA VAL A 156 -11.87 2.37 -29.40
C VAL A 156 -10.44 1.87 -29.23
N LEU A 157 -10.29 0.75 -28.51
CA LEU A 157 -8.99 0.12 -28.27
C LEU A 157 -8.47 -0.53 -29.57
N ALA A 158 -9.26 -1.37 -30.22
CA ALA A 158 -8.91 -2.01 -31.49
C ALA A 158 -10.15 -2.33 -32.32
N LYS A 159 -10.07 -2.21 -33.65
CA LYS A 159 -11.16 -2.60 -34.58
C LYS A 159 -10.65 -3.05 -35.94
N ASP A 160 -11.40 -3.96 -36.57
CA ASP A 160 -11.23 -4.27 -38.00
C ASP A 160 -11.86 -3.16 -38.85
N SER A 161 -11.01 -2.38 -39.50
CA SER A 161 -11.42 -1.18 -40.25
C SER A 161 -11.82 -1.47 -41.69
N ARG A 162 -11.65 -2.71 -42.16
CA ARG A 162 -12.07 -3.11 -43.50
C ARG A 162 -13.44 -3.75 -43.51
N ASN A 163 -13.64 -4.79 -42.70
CA ASN A 163 -14.86 -5.60 -42.73
C ASN A 163 -15.70 -5.49 -41.45
N ASN A 164 -15.25 -4.72 -40.45
CA ASN A 164 -15.92 -4.58 -39.15
C ASN A 164 -16.24 -5.94 -38.48
N THR A 165 -15.30 -6.89 -38.58
CA THR A 165 -15.46 -8.22 -37.97
C THR A 165 -15.25 -8.23 -36.46
N PHE A 166 -14.61 -7.21 -35.90
CA PHE A 166 -14.56 -6.99 -34.46
C PHE A 166 -14.35 -5.50 -34.12
N GLU A 167 -14.76 -5.11 -32.92
CA GLU A 167 -14.42 -3.83 -32.28
C GLU A 167 -14.33 -4.04 -30.76
N VAL A 168 -13.23 -3.60 -30.15
CA VAL A 168 -13.00 -3.61 -28.70
C VAL A 168 -13.02 -2.16 -28.23
N ARG A 169 -13.91 -1.86 -27.28
CA ARG A 169 -14.01 -0.57 -26.61
C ARG A 169 -13.60 -0.71 -25.17
N GLN A 170 -12.89 0.30 -24.68
CA GLN A 170 -12.40 0.37 -23.32
C GLN A 170 -12.96 1.63 -22.66
N VAL A 171 -13.62 1.45 -21.52
CA VAL A 171 -14.04 2.56 -20.66
C VAL A 171 -13.02 2.70 -19.55
N ASN A 172 -12.49 3.90 -19.39
CA ASN A 172 -11.55 4.22 -18.33
C ASN A 172 -12.19 5.17 -17.32
N GLU A 173 -11.78 5.08 -16.06
CA GLU A 173 -12.20 5.98 -14.98
C GLU A 173 -11.00 6.37 -14.12
N PRO A 174 -11.00 7.54 -13.46
CA PRO A 174 -9.98 7.85 -12.47
C PRO A 174 -9.89 6.76 -11.40
N CYS A 175 -8.68 6.34 -11.03
CA CYS A 175 -8.48 5.28 -10.05
C CYS A 175 -7.22 5.53 -9.20
N GLY A 176 -7.16 4.88 -8.02
CA GLY A 176 -6.02 5.00 -7.11
C GLY A 176 -5.90 6.36 -6.42
N ASN A 177 -4.73 6.60 -5.80
CA ASN A 177 -4.45 7.74 -4.92
C ASN A 177 -3.62 8.83 -5.62
N GLY A 178 -3.51 8.76 -6.95
CA GLY A 178 -2.75 9.66 -7.84
C GLY A 178 -3.34 9.58 -9.24
N GLU A 179 -2.86 10.41 -10.17
CA GLU A 179 -3.50 10.77 -11.44
C GLU A 179 -3.79 9.69 -12.52
N PRO A 180 -3.40 8.39 -12.48
CA PRO A 180 -3.82 7.43 -13.51
C PRO A 180 -5.34 7.19 -13.60
N SER A 181 -5.79 6.85 -14.82
CA SER A 181 -7.09 6.22 -15.04
C SER A 181 -6.95 4.70 -15.11
N CYS A 182 -8.01 3.94 -14.87
CA CYS A 182 -7.99 2.48 -14.94
C CYS A 182 -9.12 2.01 -15.84
N THR A 183 -8.89 0.85 -16.47
CA THR A 183 -9.96 0.12 -17.15
C THR A 183 -11.11 -0.18 -16.18
N LYS A 184 -12.28 0.40 -16.47
CA LYS A 184 -13.55 0.17 -15.77
C LYS A 184 -14.30 -1.02 -16.35
N SER A 185 -14.37 -1.08 -17.69
CA SER A 185 -15.10 -2.11 -18.41
C SER A 185 -14.65 -2.20 -19.86
N LEU A 186 -14.87 -3.37 -20.46
CA LEU A 186 -14.65 -3.59 -21.89
C LEU A 186 -15.96 -3.92 -22.59
N THR A 187 -16.13 -3.44 -23.82
CA THR A 187 -17.18 -3.90 -24.73
C THR A 187 -16.53 -4.52 -25.96
N VAL A 188 -16.72 -5.82 -26.14
CA VAL A 188 -16.20 -6.61 -27.26
C VAL A 188 -17.35 -6.93 -28.21
N ILE A 189 -17.25 -6.44 -29.44
CA ILE A 189 -18.31 -6.49 -30.44
C ILE A 189 -17.86 -7.37 -31.59
N PHE A 190 -18.63 -8.43 -31.86
CA PHE A 190 -18.57 -9.25 -33.06
C PHE A 190 -19.90 -9.12 -33.85
N PRO A 191 -19.97 -9.52 -35.14
CA PRO A 191 -21.15 -9.32 -35.98
C PRO A 191 -22.50 -9.77 -35.40
N ASN A 192 -22.52 -10.82 -34.57
CA ASN A 192 -23.75 -11.39 -34.00
C ASN A 192 -23.79 -11.40 -32.46
N VAL A 193 -22.73 -10.90 -31.80
CA VAL A 193 -22.54 -11.05 -30.36
C VAL A 193 -21.87 -9.79 -29.82
N THR A 194 -22.50 -9.15 -28.84
CA THR A 194 -21.88 -8.07 -28.05
C THR A 194 -21.68 -8.55 -26.63
N ILE A 195 -20.44 -8.49 -26.16
CA ILE A 195 -20.02 -8.91 -24.82
C ILE A 195 -19.57 -7.68 -24.07
N GLN A 196 -20.14 -7.42 -22.91
CA GLN A 196 -19.66 -6.41 -22.00
C GLN A 196 -19.01 -7.11 -20.82
N LEU A 197 -17.73 -6.86 -20.63
CA LEU A 197 -16.98 -7.28 -19.46
C LEU A 197 -17.07 -6.15 -18.45
N LEU A 198 -17.76 -6.40 -17.34
CA LEU A 198 -17.78 -5.55 -16.17
C LEU A 198 -16.91 -6.21 -15.09
N ARG A 199 -16.43 -5.43 -14.12
CA ARG A 199 -15.72 -6.04 -13.01
C ARG A 199 -16.67 -6.98 -12.26
N GLY A 200 -16.26 -8.24 -12.09
CA GLY A 200 -17.05 -9.28 -11.41
C GLY A 200 -18.26 -9.83 -12.17
N SER A 201 -18.57 -9.38 -13.40
CA SER A 201 -19.69 -9.92 -14.16
C SER A 201 -19.52 -9.79 -15.69
N VAL A 202 -20.09 -10.75 -16.42
CA VAL A 202 -20.08 -10.75 -17.89
C VAL A 202 -21.51 -10.65 -18.40
N MET A 203 -21.76 -9.72 -19.31
CA MET A 203 -23.04 -9.57 -19.99
C MET A 203 -22.90 -9.89 -21.48
N VAL A 204 -23.84 -10.67 -22.02
CA VAL A 204 -23.98 -10.94 -23.44
C VAL A 204 -25.31 -10.40 -23.92
N ASN A 205 -25.29 -9.50 -24.92
CA ASN A 205 -26.48 -8.82 -25.43
C ASN A 205 -27.37 -8.23 -24.32
N HIS A 206 -26.74 -7.60 -23.31
CA HIS A 206 -27.37 -7.00 -22.11
C HIS A 206 -27.94 -7.99 -21.08
N THR A 207 -27.61 -9.28 -21.18
CA THR A 207 -28.02 -10.29 -20.19
C THR A 207 -26.79 -10.82 -19.45
N ALA A 208 -26.78 -10.78 -18.12
CA ALA A 208 -25.72 -11.39 -17.33
C ALA A 208 -25.68 -12.91 -17.54
N ILE A 209 -24.49 -13.48 -17.64
CA ILE A 209 -24.26 -14.90 -17.90
C ILE A 209 -23.37 -15.53 -16.83
N VAL A 210 -23.41 -16.86 -16.75
CA VAL A 210 -22.49 -17.66 -15.95
C VAL A 210 -21.45 -18.28 -16.88
N LEU A 211 -20.17 -18.21 -16.50
CA LEU A 211 -19.07 -18.79 -17.27
C LEU A 211 -18.85 -20.28 -16.90
N PRO A 212 -18.33 -21.11 -17.83
CA PRO A 212 -18.00 -20.79 -19.21
C PRO A 212 -19.24 -20.77 -20.13
N ALA A 213 -19.19 -19.96 -21.19
CA ALA A 213 -20.28 -19.86 -22.16
C ALA A 213 -19.78 -19.77 -23.61
N THR A 214 -20.64 -20.06 -24.58
CA THR A 214 -20.31 -19.97 -26.01
C THR A 214 -21.46 -19.39 -26.82
N TYR A 215 -21.18 -18.37 -27.62
CA TYR A 215 -22.16 -17.66 -28.45
C TYR A 215 -21.58 -17.45 -29.86
N GLY A 216 -22.20 -18.04 -30.88
CA GLY A 216 -21.89 -17.73 -32.27
C GLY A 216 -20.41 -17.86 -32.66
N GLY A 217 -19.70 -18.89 -32.16
CA GLY A 217 -18.26 -19.08 -32.40
C GLY A 217 -17.34 -18.29 -31.46
N VAL A 218 -17.91 -17.66 -30.42
CA VAL A 218 -17.16 -16.94 -29.38
C VAL A 218 -17.28 -17.72 -28.07
N ARG A 219 -16.15 -18.17 -27.52
CA ARG A 219 -16.03 -18.86 -26.24
C ARG A 219 -15.57 -17.88 -25.17
N ILE A 220 -16.26 -17.87 -24.02
CA ILE A 220 -15.98 -16.99 -22.90
C ILE A 220 -15.70 -17.87 -21.68
N THR A 221 -14.53 -17.72 -21.08
CA THR A 221 -14.04 -18.57 -19.97
C THR A 221 -13.37 -17.73 -18.89
N GLU A 222 -13.15 -18.38 -17.74
CA GLU A 222 -12.36 -17.83 -16.63
C GLU A 222 -11.25 -18.84 -16.31
N PRO A 223 -10.11 -18.81 -17.04
CA PRO A 223 -9.05 -19.82 -16.92
C PRO A 223 -8.35 -19.79 -15.55
N SER A 224 -8.33 -18.64 -14.89
CA SER A 224 -7.84 -18.44 -13.54
C SER A 224 -8.80 -17.50 -12.81
N ASN A 225 -8.80 -17.56 -11.48
CA ASN A 225 -9.67 -16.70 -10.66
C ASN A 225 -9.49 -15.24 -11.07
N ARG A 226 -10.56 -14.60 -11.56
CA ARG A 226 -10.66 -13.18 -11.93
C ARG A 226 -10.01 -12.78 -13.25
N VAL A 227 -9.61 -13.71 -14.11
CA VAL A 227 -9.22 -13.42 -15.51
C VAL A 227 -10.33 -13.87 -16.43
N THR A 228 -10.96 -12.95 -17.15
CA THR A 228 -11.93 -13.30 -18.20
C THR A 228 -11.21 -13.40 -19.53
N LEU A 229 -11.37 -14.53 -20.21
CA LEU A 229 -10.82 -14.80 -21.54
C LEU A 229 -11.94 -14.98 -22.56
N ILE A 230 -11.90 -14.18 -23.63
CA ILE A 230 -12.77 -14.29 -24.80
C ILE A 230 -11.92 -14.82 -25.95
N GLU A 231 -12.27 -15.99 -26.49
CA GLU A 231 -11.68 -16.56 -27.71
C GLU A 231 -12.75 -16.58 -28.80
N SER A 232 -12.39 -16.21 -30.03
CA SER A 232 -13.35 -16.17 -31.14
C SER A 232 -12.85 -16.86 -32.40
N ASP A 233 -13.76 -17.49 -33.13
CA ASP A 233 -13.52 -18.03 -34.48
C ASP A 233 -13.12 -16.94 -35.50
N TYR A 234 -13.34 -15.66 -35.16
CA TYR A 234 -12.86 -14.52 -35.93
C TYR A 234 -11.34 -14.37 -35.89
N GLY A 235 -10.64 -15.05 -34.97
CA GLY A 235 -9.19 -14.91 -34.78
C GLY A 235 -8.83 -13.71 -33.89
N VAL A 236 -9.70 -13.41 -32.92
CA VAL A 236 -9.49 -12.35 -31.92
C VAL A 236 -9.64 -12.96 -30.54
N GLU A 237 -8.66 -12.70 -29.70
CA GLU A 237 -8.64 -13.04 -28.28
C GLU A 237 -8.62 -11.77 -27.45
N VAL A 238 -9.44 -11.70 -26.40
CA VAL A 238 -9.43 -10.59 -25.44
C VAL A 238 -9.36 -11.17 -24.03
N GLU A 239 -8.31 -10.81 -23.32
CA GLU A 239 -8.10 -11.18 -21.93
C GLU A 239 -8.15 -9.93 -21.05
N TRP A 240 -8.88 -10.01 -19.93
CA TRP A 240 -8.93 -8.96 -18.93
C TRP A 240 -8.91 -9.54 -17.53
N ASN A 241 -8.00 -9.07 -16.70
CA ASN A 241 -7.85 -9.51 -15.30
C ASN A 241 -8.86 -8.86 -14.34
N ASN A 242 -10.01 -8.38 -14.83
CA ASN A 242 -11.06 -7.66 -14.10
C ASN A 242 -10.59 -6.40 -13.33
N VAL A 243 -9.33 -5.98 -13.54
CA VAL A 243 -8.70 -4.91 -12.77
C VAL A 243 -8.19 -3.82 -13.71
N ARG A 244 -7.11 -4.09 -14.44
CA ARG A 244 -6.32 -3.04 -15.13
C ARG A 244 -5.74 -3.51 -16.45
N ASN A 245 -5.34 -4.78 -16.56
CA ASN A 245 -4.57 -5.26 -17.70
C ASN A 245 -5.51 -5.85 -18.75
N VAL A 246 -5.54 -5.22 -19.91
CA VAL A 246 -6.28 -5.68 -21.08
C VAL A 246 -5.28 -6.13 -22.12
N ARG A 247 -5.47 -7.35 -22.61
CA ARG A 247 -4.68 -7.94 -23.69
C ARG A 247 -5.60 -8.25 -24.86
N VAL A 248 -5.28 -7.72 -26.03
CA VAL A 248 -6.00 -8.00 -27.27
C VAL A 248 -5.02 -8.68 -28.22
N THR A 249 -5.27 -9.94 -28.57
CA THR A 249 -4.46 -10.68 -29.54
C THR A 249 -5.27 -10.88 -30.82
N VAL A 250 -4.67 -10.60 -31.97
CA VAL A 250 -5.31 -10.76 -33.30
C VAL A 250 -4.43 -11.63 -34.20
N LEU A 251 -5.08 -12.49 -35.00
CA LEU A 251 -4.40 -13.33 -35.99
C LEU A 251 -4.00 -12.56 -37.26
N GLY A 252 -3.09 -13.15 -38.03
CA GLY A 252 -2.47 -12.59 -39.23
C GLY A 252 -3.44 -12.07 -40.30
N ARG A 253 -4.67 -12.61 -40.37
CA ARG A 253 -5.73 -12.10 -41.26
C ARG A 253 -6.08 -10.63 -41.06
N TYR A 254 -5.67 -10.02 -39.95
CA TYR A 254 -5.86 -8.62 -39.61
C TYR A 254 -4.70 -7.70 -39.98
N LEU A 255 -3.64 -8.22 -40.59
CA LEU A 255 -2.52 -7.43 -41.08
C LEU A 255 -3.01 -6.33 -42.05
N ASN A 256 -2.62 -5.07 -41.79
CA ASN A 256 -3.06 -3.86 -42.51
C ASN A 256 -4.56 -3.55 -42.43
N ARG A 257 -5.23 -3.97 -41.35
CA ARG A 257 -6.68 -3.79 -41.17
C ARG A 257 -7.08 -3.22 -39.82
N THR A 258 -6.22 -3.26 -38.81
CA THR A 258 -6.57 -2.74 -37.48
C THR A 258 -6.51 -1.22 -37.45
N SER A 259 -7.32 -0.62 -36.60
CA SER A 259 -7.16 0.76 -36.12
C SER A 259 -7.71 0.88 -34.70
N GLY A 260 -7.46 2.01 -34.05
CA GLY A 260 -7.75 2.22 -32.62
C GLY A 260 -6.48 2.58 -31.88
N LEU A 261 -6.56 2.64 -30.55
CA LEU A 261 -5.40 2.85 -29.67
C LEU A 261 -4.31 1.78 -29.86
N CYS A 262 -4.67 0.57 -30.28
CA CYS A 262 -3.72 -0.52 -30.58
C CYS A 262 -2.95 -0.39 -31.91
N GLY A 263 -3.14 0.68 -32.68
CA GLY A 263 -2.39 0.92 -33.91
C GLY A 263 -2.85 0.13 -35.14
N THR A 264 -1.99 0.06 -36.16
CA THR A 264 -2.35 -0.31 -37.55
C THR A 264 -2.05 -1.77 -37.93
N PHE A 265 -1.32 -2.49 -37.08
CA PHE A 265 -0.85 -3.87 -37.30
C PHE A 265 -0.35 -4.09 -38.73
N ASN A 266 0.76 -3.48 -39.06
CA ASN A 266 1.42 -3.61 -40.36
C ASN A 266 2.94 -3.86 -40.26
N GLY A 267 3.47 -3.97 -39.04
CA GLY A 267 4.88 -4.13 -38.74
C GLY A 267 5.68 -2.82 -38.76
N ASN A 268 5.02 -1.66 -38.82
CA ASN A 268 5.65 -0.35 -38.85
C ASN A 268 5.21 0.52 -37.65
N PRO A 269 6.01 0.54 -36.55
CA PRO A 269 5.74 1.37 -35.38
C PRO A 269 5.54 2.87 -35.69
N GLY A 270 6.16 3.35 -36.78
CA GLY A 270 6.15 4.78 -37.14
C GLY A 270 4.79 5.32 -37.62
N ASP A 271 3.81 4.45 -37.90
CA ASP A 271 2.47 4.87 -38.31
C ASP A 271 1.34 4.45 -37.35
N ASP A 272 1.70 3.88 -36.20
CA ASP A 272 0.74 3.41 -35.20
C ASP A 272 -0.17 4.51 -34.67
N PHE A 273 0.32 5.75 -34.60
CA PHE A 273 -0.47 6.92 -34.18
C PHE A 273 -1.36 7.45 -35.33
N LEU A 274 -2.05 6.54 -36.01
CA LEU A 274 -3.05 6.86 -37.01
C LEU A 274 -4.33 7.34 -36.31
N ALA A 275 -4.56 8.65 -36.30
CA ALA A 275 -5.76 9.23 -35.69
C ALA A 275 -7.03 8.82 -36.46
N ARG A 276 -8.19 8.92 -35.80
CA ARG A 276 -9.49 8.49 -36.37
C ARG A 276 -9.90 9.16 -37.69
N ASN A 277 -9.36 10.35 -37.96
CA ASN A 277 -9.55 11.08 -39.23
C ASN A 277 -8.65 10.58 -40.38
N GLY A 278 -7.79 9.58 -40.13
CA GLY A 278 -6.84 9.00 -41.08
C GLY A 278 -5.49 9.73 -41.17
N THR A 279 -5.19 10.67 -40.27
CA THR A 279 -3.89 11.36 -40.24
C THR A 279 -2.98 10.77 -39.17
N THR A 280 -1.75 10.43 -39.54
CA THR A 280 -0.72 10.06 -38.56
C THR A 280 -0.28 11.29 -37.77
N VAL A 281 -0.28 11.19 -36.44
CA VAL A 281 0.14 12.27 -35.52
C VAL A 281 1.37 11.84 -34.72
N GLY A 282 2.11 12.80 -34.16
CA GLY A 282 3.34 12.51 -33.40
C GLY A 282 3.19 12.53 -31.88
N ASN A 283 2.00 12.83 -31.35
CA ASN A 283 1.75 13.00 -29.92
C ASN A 283 0.63 12.04 -29.47
N ALA A 284 0.90 11.29 -28.40
CA ALA A 284 0.03 10.25 -27.85
C ALA A 284 -1.33 10.78 -27.39
N VAL A 285 -1.38 11.99 -26.82
CA VAL A 285 -2.62 12.64 -26.36
C VAL A 285 -3.50 13.02 -27.53
N THR A 286 -2.93 13.63 -28.57
CA THR A 286 -3.68 13.94 -29.80
C THR A 286 -4.21 12.67 -30.45
N PHE A 287 -3.38 11.61 -30.48
CA PHE A 287 -3.77 10.30 -31.00
C PHE A 287 -4.92 9.70 -30.20
N GLY A 288 -4.79 9.59 -28.87
CA GLY A 288 -5.77 8.95 -28.01
C GLY A 288 -7.11 9.70 -27.96
N ASN A 289 -7.08 11.04 -27.86
CA ASN A 289 -8.30 11.85 -27.90
C ASN A 289 -9.08 11.70 -29.21
N SER A 290 -8.41 11.39 -30.32
CA SER A 290 -9.08 11.14 -31.61
C SER A 290 -9.95 9.87 -31.60
N TRP A 291 -9.67 8.93 -30.70
CA TRP A 291 -10.33 7.62 -30.62
C TRP A 291 -11.47 7.54 -29.60
N LYS A 292 -11.89 8.67 -29.02
CA LYS A 292 -13.10 8.77 -28.20
C LYS A 292 -14.34 8.30 -28.95
N THR A 293 -15.21 7.53 -28.30
CA THR A 293 -16.50 7.13 -28.88
C THR A 293 -17.55 8.24 -28.74
N GLU A 294 -17.45 9.04 -27.67
CA GLU A 294 -18.38 10.12 -27.35
C GLU A 294 -17.73 11.51 -27.41
N PRO A 295 -18.25 12.46 -28.22
CA PRO A 295 -17.70 13.81 -28.34
C PRO A 295 -17.87 14.70 -27.10
N GLY A 296 -18.78 14.33 -26.19
CA GLY A 296 -19.11 15.13 -25.00
C GLY A 296 -18.21 14.89 -23.79
N CYS A 297 -17.28 13.93 -23.89
CA CYS A 297 -16.30 13.65 -22.85
C CYS A 297 -15.08 14.58 -22.98
N ASP A 298 -14.49 14.97 -21.87
CA ASP A 298 -13.34 15.87 -21.82
C ASP A 298 -12.14 15.27 -22.57
N ASP A 299 -11.27 16.14 -23.10
CA ASP A 299 -10.00 15.71 -23.69
C ASP A 299 -9.01 15.37 -22.57
N ALA A 300 -8.30 14.25 -22.72
CA ALA A 300 -7.11 13.98 -21.94
C ALA A 300 -6.07 15.08 -22.20
N THR A 301 -5.32 15.45 -21.18
CA THR A 301 -4.22 16.42 -21.28
C THR A 301 -2.88 15.73 -21.21
N ASP A 302 -1.86 16.35 -21.81
CA ASP A 302 -0.48 15.89 -21.67
C ASP A 302 -0.01 16.13 -20.24
N VAL A 303 0.42 15.07 -19.57
CA VAL A 303 0.94 15.10 -18.21
C VAL A 303 2.42 14.76 -18.27
N GLU A 304 3.25 15.63 -17.71
CA GLU A 304 4.69 15.38 -17.61
C GLU A 304 4.94 14.11 -16.79
N HIS A 305 5.96 13.33 -17.18
CA HIS A 305 6.25 12.05 -16.53
C HIS A 305 6.33 12.22 -14.99
N PRO A 306 5.61 11.43 -14.18
CA PRO A 306 5.49 11.65 -12.74
C PRO A 306 6.81 11.68 -11.99
N CYS A 307 7.82 10.91 -12.41
CA CYS A 307 9.16 10.99 -11.80
C CYS A 307 9.90 12.32 -12.05
N VAL A 308 9.44 13.16 -12.96
CA VAL A 308 9.94 14.53 -13.15
C VAL A 308 9.24 15.48 -12.18
N THR A 309 7.92 15.37 -12.05
CA THR A 309 7.12 16.18 -11.13
C THR A 309 7.40 15.83 -9.65
N TYR A 310 7.58 14.55 -9.35
CA TYR A 310 7.85 14.00 -8.02
C TYR A 310 9.27 13.44 -7.94
N SER A 311 10.27 14.32 -8.15
CA SER A 311 11.68 13.92 -8.28
C SER A 311 12.25 13.18 -7.07
N ASP A 312 11.71 13.41 -5.86
CA ASP A 312 12.15 12.75 -4.63
C ASP A 312 11.89 11.23 -4.65
N ARG A 313 10.96 10.78 -5.49
CA ARG A 313 10.61 9.36 -5.63
C ARG A 313 11.37 8.66 -6.75
N ASN A 314 11.95 9.41 -7.68
CA ASN A 314 12.59 8.89 -8.87
C ASN A 314 13.72 7.88 -8.55
N ALA A 315 14.58 8.21 -7.59
CA ALA A 315 15.67 7.31 -7.19
C ALA A 315 15.14 5.98 -6.59
N THR A 316 14.09 6.05 -5.77
CA THR A 316 13.44 4.87 -5.18
C THR A 316 12.74 4.02 -6.24
N ALA A 317 12.04 4.66 -7.17
CA ALA A 317 11.37 4.02 -8.29
C ALA A 317 12.38 3.24 -9.16
N ILE A 318 13.46 3.90 -9.62
CA ILE A 318 14.52 3.25 -10.40
C ILE A 318 15.13 2.07 -9.65
N ALA A 319 15.46 2.24 -8.37
CA ALA A 319 16.11 1.19 -7.58
C ALA A 319 15.23 -0.06 -7.43
N ASN A 320 13.93 0.11 -7.21
CA ASN A 320 12.98 -0.99 -7.02
C ASN A 320 12.55 -1.60 -8.36
N CYS A 321 12.27 -0.80 -9.38
CA CYS A 321 11.75 -1.29 -10.66
C CYS A 321 12.81 -1.94 -11.53
N SER A 322 14.04 -1.39 -11.57
CA SER A 322 15.15 -1.99 -12.36
C SER A 322 15.55 -3.40 -11.89
N ALA A 323 15.20 -3.75 -10.65
CA ALA A 323 15.43 -5.07 -10.10
C ALA A 323 14.59 -6.18 -10.76
N LEU A 324 13.58 -5.86 -11.58
CA LEU A 324 12.91 -6.83 -12.47
C LEU A 324 13.88 -7.52 -13.45
N SER A 325 15.04 -6.92 -13.74
CA SER A 325 16.10 -7.56 -14.54
C SER A 325 17.05 -8.45 -13.72
N SER A 326 16.86 -8.53 -12.40
CA SER A 326 17.74 -9.26 -11.48
C SER A 326 17.05 -10.50 -10.90
N SER A 327 17.80 -11.35 -10.20
CA SER A 327 17.20 -12.43 -9.40
C SER A 327 16.21 -11.85 -8.37
N PRO A 328 15.06 -12.51 -8.12
CA PRO A 328 14.60 -13.78 -8.72
C PRO A 328 13.89 -13.65 -10.09
N PHE A 329 13.60 -12.44 -10.56
CA PHE A 329 12.81 -12.18 -11.78
C PHE A 329 13.51 -12.54 -13.10
N ASN A 330 14.84 -12.52 -13.11
CA ASN A 330 15.63 -12.80 -14.31
C ASN A 330 15.45 -14.22 -14.87
N THR A 331 14.81 -15.13 -14.13
CA THR A 331 14.38 -16.45 -14.62
C THR A 331 13.38 -16.33 -15.78
N CYS A 332 12.63 -15.24 -15.84
CA CYS A 332 11.58 -15.02 -16.83
C CYS A 332 12.01 -14.22 -18.06
N THR A 333 13.16 -13.53 -18.00
CA THR A 333 13.62 -12.61 -19.05
C THR A 333 13.73 -13.25 -20.45
N SER A 334 13.88 -14.57 -20.52
CA SER A 334 13.90 -15.32 -21.79
C SER A 334 12.53 -15.49 -22.44
N GLN A 335 11.44 -15.40 -21.67
CA GLN A 335 10.05 -15.47 -22.13
C GLN A 335 9.47 -14.07 -22.25
N ILE A 336 9.63 -13.25 -21.21
CA ILE A 336 9.14 -11.88 -21.12
C ILE A 336 10.27 -11.00 -20.60
N ASN A 337 10.82 -10.16 -21.47
CA ASN A 337 11.90 -9.25 -21.09
C ASN A 337 11.30 -7.98 -20.46
N PRO A 338 11.54 -7.71 -19.16
CA PRO A 338 10.87 -6.62 -18.44
C PRO A 338 11.28 -5.22 -18.93
N ASP A 339 12.43 -5.07 -19.59
CA ASP A 339 12.88 -3.80 -20.16
C ASP A 339 12.20 -3.55 -21.52
N SER A 340 12.40 -4.46 -22.48
CA SER A 340 11.87 -4.26 -23.84
C SER A 340 10.34 -4.33 -23.92
N GLU A 341 9.70 -5.11 -23.04
CA GLU A 341 8.22 -5.18 -22.95
C GLU A 341 7.63 -4.06 -22.08
N GLY A 342 8.48 -3.29 -21.39
CA GLY A 342 8.10 -2.05 -20.73
C GLY A 342 7.75 -2.10 -19.25
N TYR A 343 7.77 -3.27 -18.62
CA TYR A 343 7.48 -3.44 -17.19
C TYR A 343 8.32 -2.57 -16.26
N ILE A 344 9.61 -2.37 -16.56
CA ILE A 344 10.48 -1.52 -15.72
C ILE A 344 10.01 -0.07 -15.75
N THR A 345 9.82 0.47 -16.95
CA THR A 345 9.40 1.86 -17.14
C THR A 345 7.96 2.10 -16.68
N ASP A 346 7.05 1.14 -16.88
CA ASP A 346 5.67 1.21 -16.38
C ASP A 346 5.70 1.23 -14.84
N CYS A 347 6.50 0.37 -14.21
CA CYS A 347 6.73 0.38 -12.75
C CYS A 347 7.31 1.72 -12.26
N GLU A 348 8.31 2.28 -12.95
CA GLU A 348 8.91 3.56 -12.55
C GLU A 348 7.89 4.69 -12.59
N TYR A 349 7.10 4.74 -13.67
CA TYR A 349 5.99 5.66 -13.81
C TYR A 349 5.00 5.52 -12.64
N ASP A 350 4.49 4.31 -12.43
CA ASP A 350 3.47 3.99 -11.43
C ASP A 350 3.94 4.33 -10.00
N VAL A 351 5.18 4.00 -9.64
CA VAL A 351 5.73 4.28 -8.31
C VAL A 351 5.88 5.78 -8.06
N CYS A 352 6.27 6.56 -9.07
CA CYS A 352 6.35 8.01 -8.95
C CYS A 352 4.97 8.69 -8.97
N ALA A 353 4.03 8.15 -9.76
CA ALA A 353 2.65 8.62 -9.88
C ALA A 353 1.80 8.27 -8.66
N CYS A 354 2.16 7.20 -7.95
CA CYS A 354 1.46 6.73 -6.77
C CYS A 354 1.36 7.87 -5.76
N GLY A 355 0.21 8.03 -5.08
CA GLY A 355 0.00 9.06 -4.07
C GLY A 355 0.94 8.93 -2.86
N ASP A 356 0.41 8.79 -1.66
CA ASP A 356 1.26 8.75 -0.45
C ASP A 356 1.88 7.38 -0.14
N ASP A 357 1.60 6.38 -0.98
CA ASP A 357 2.00 5.00 -0.74
C ASP A 357 2.66 4.38 -1.98
N PRO A 358 3.93 4.72 -2.28
CA PRO A 358 4.65 4.16 -3.43
C PRO A 358 4.80 2.63 -3.39
N ILE A 359 4.65 2.00 -2.22
CA ILE A 359 4.68 0.54 -2.10
C ILE A 359 3.49 -0.08 -2.82
N VAL A 360 2.29 0.50 -2.71
CA VAL A 360 1.08 -0.05 -3.32
C VAL A 360 1.26 -0.21 -4.83
N CYS A 361 1.70 0.86 -5.50
CA CYS A 361 1.94 0.83 -6.94
C CYS A 361 3.14 -0.05 -7.31
N LEU A 362 4.19 -0.10 -6.47
CA LEU A 362 5.31 -1.02 -6.67
C LEU A 362 4.82 -2.47 -6.65
N CYS A 363 4.08 -2.89 -5.62
CA CYS A 363 3.58 -4.26 -5.50
C CYS A 363 2.66 -4.61 -6.68
N GLN A 364 1.76 -3.70 -7.07
CA GLN A 364 0.90 -3.87 -8.25
C GLN A 364 1.70 -4.06 -9.55
N ALA A 365 2.74 -3.25 -9.78
CA ALA A 365 3.57 -3.33 -10.98
C ALA A 365 4.40 -4.64 -11.03
N ILE A 366 4.97 -5.06 -9.90
CA ILE A 366 5.72 -6.33 -9.81
C ILE A 366 4.78 -7.53 -9.98
N GLU A 367 3.61 -7.52 -9.35
CA GLU A 367 2.59 -8.58 -9.50
C GLU A 367 2.15 -8.75 -10.96
N ALA A 368 2.03 -7.66 -11.72
CA ALA A 368 1.71 -7.73 -13.14
C ALA A 368 2.76 -8.53 -13.92
N TYR A 369 4.06 -8.25 -13.71
CA TYR A 369 5.14 -9.00 -14.36
C TYR A 369 5.15 -10.48 -13.94
N VAL A 370 4.99 -10.75 -12.64
CA VAL A 370 5.00 -12.12 -12.09
C VAL A 370 3.81 -12.92 -12.60
N SER A 371 2.63 -12.32 -12.68
CA SER A 371 1.42 -12.96 -13.22
C SER A 371 1.59 -13.35 -14.68
N ASP A 372 2.08 -12.42 -15.51
CA ASP A 372 2.35 -12.68 -16.92
C ASP A 372 3.42 -13.76 -17.09
N CYS A 373 4.46 -13.72 -16.27
CA CYS A 373 5.48 -14.75 -16.28
C CYS A 373 4.93 -16.15 -15.94
N ASN A 374 4.08 -16.23 -14.91
CA ASN A 374 3.45 -17.47 -14.49
C ASN A 374 2.56 -18.06 -15.59
N SER A 375 1.92 -17.22 -16.42
CA SER A 375 1.16 -17.66 -17.58
C SER A 375 2.00 -18.40 -18.64
N THR A 376 3.32 -18.14 -18.67
CA THR A 376 4.28 -18.88 -19.52
C THR A 376 4.77 -20.18 -18.89
N GLY A 377 4.29 -20.51 -17.69
CA GLY A 377 4.71 -21.69 -16.91
C GLY A 377 5.94 -21.46 -16.03
N VAL A 378 6.36 -20.21 -15.83
CA VAL A 378 7.51 -19.84 -14.98
C VAL A 378 7.00 -19.19 -13.70
N ASP A 379 7.10 -19.92 -12.59
CA ASP A 379 6.74 -19.43 -11.25
C ASP A 379 7.93 -18.70 -10.60
N ILE A 380 7.69 -17.52 -10.03
CA ILE A 380 8.72 -16.67 -9.41
C ILE A 380 8.40 -16.48 -7.93
N ASP A 381 9.25 -17.00 -7.04
CA ASP A 381 9.17 -16.76 -5.60
C ASP A 381 9.79 -15.39 -5.22
N TRP A 382 9.13 -14.31 -5.64
CA TRP A 382 9.63 -12.94 -5.48
C TRP A 382 9.43 -12.36 -4.07
N LEU A 383 8.40 -12.81 -3.35
CA LEU A 383 8.10 -12.35 -1.98
C LEU A 383 9.16 -12.81 -0.96
N SER A 384 9.97 -13.82 -1.31
CA SER A 384 11.13 -14.23 -0.52
C SER A 384 12.27 -13.21 -0.53
N ASP A 385 12.31 -12.30 -1.52
CA ASP A 385 13.34 -11.28 -1.62
C ASP A 385 13.08 -10.15 -0.60
N PRO A 386 14.07 -9.82 0.26
CA PRO A 386 13.91 -8.81 1.30
C PRO A 386 13.44 -7.43 0.80
N ARG A 387 13.71 -7.08 -0.48
CA ARG A 387 13.31 -5.81 -1.09
C ARG A 387 11.81 -5.66 -1.29
N TYR A 388 11.08 -6.78 -1.36
CA TYR A 388 9.65 -6.83 -1.63
C TYR A 388 8.87 -7.51 -0.50
N LYS A 389 9.49 -7.69 0.66
CA LYS A 389 8.85 -8.32 1.82
C LYS A 389 7.57 -7.56 2.22
N GLN A 390 7.52 -6.25 2.01
CA GLN A 390 6.34 -5.41 2.22
C GLN A 390 5.16 -5.79 1.31
N CYS A 391 5.41 -6.41 0.15
CA CYS A 391 4.36 -6.94 -0.72
C CYS A 391 3.84 -8.31 -0.27
N GLY A 392 4.39 -8.89 0.80
CA GLY A 392 3.99 -10.21 1.29
C GLY A 392 2.60 -10.25 1.91
N SER A 393 2.01 -9.08 2.22
CA SER A 393 0.62 -8.97 2.62
C SER A 393 -0.27 -8.99 1.38
N PRO A 394 -1.33 -9.83 1.33
CA PRO A 394 -2.34 -9.79 0.27
C PRO A 394 -3.03 -8.42 0.10
N CYS A 395 -2.92 -7.52 1.07
CA CYS A 395 -3.43 -6.15 1.01
C CYS A 395 -2.42 -5.11 0.53
N ALA A 396 -1.14 -5.47 0.37
CA ALA A 396 -0.10 -4.52 -0.03
C ALA A 396 -0.34 -3.93 -1.42
N SER A 397 -0.99 -4.68 -2.31
CA SER A 397 -1.36 -4.23 -3.65
C SER A 397 -2.67 -3.42 -3.68
N ASP A 398 -3.22 -3.02 -2.54
CA ASP A 398 -4.56 -2.42 -2.37
C ASP A 398 -5.62 -3.06 -3.29
N PRO A 399 -5.97 -4.32 -3.05
CA PRO A 399 -6.76 -5.10 -4.00
C PRO A 399 -8.24 -4.67 -4.08
N CYS A 400 -8.71 -3.81 -3.17
CA CYS A 400 -10.11 -3.42 -3.03
C CYS A 400 -10.41 -2.10 -3.77
N PHE A 401 -11.37 -2.15 -4.69
CA PHE A 401 -11.86 -1.02 -5.47
C PHE A 401 -12.84 -0.13 -4.69
N ASN A 402 -13.16 1.01 -5.30
CA ASN A 402 -14.22 1.91 -4.86
C ASN A 402 -14.09 2.32 -3.38
N GLY A 403 -12.85 2.40 -2.90
CA GLY A 403 -12.50 2.75 -1.53
C GLY A 403 -12.90 1.70 -0.50
N GLY A 404 -13.07 0.43 -0.90
CA GLY A 404 -13.20 -0.71 0.01
C GLY A 404 -11.96 -0.91 0.88
N THR A 405 -12.14 -1.50 2.05
CA THR A 405 -11.05 -1.76 3.00
C THR A 405 -10.57 -3.18 2.87
N CYS A 406 -9.26 -3.37 2.66
CA CYS A 406 -8.66 -4.69 2.59
C CYS A 406 -8.32 -5.21 3.99
N SER A 407 -8.71 -6.45 4.29
CA SER A 407 -8.31 -7.20 5.48
C SER A 407 -7.49 -8.42 5.09
N ASN A 408 -6.38 -8.67 5.80
CA ASN A 408 -5.51 -9.82 5.56
C ASN A 408 -6.01 -11.03 6.37
N ASP A 409 -6.39 -12.10 5.67
CA ASP A 409 -6.88 -13.35 6.27
C ASP A 409 -5.78 -14.42 6.39
N GLY A 410 -4.51 -13.99 6.37
CA GLY A 410 -3.31 -14.80 6.54
C GLY A 410 -2.69 -15.30 5.23
N GLN A 411 -3.49 -15.91 4.33
CA GLN A 411 -3.03 -16.38 3.01
C GLN A 411 -3.73 -15.69 1.83
N SER A 412 -4.75 -14.88 2.12
CA SER A 412 -5.55 -14.18 1.13
C SER A 412 -6.01 -12.84 1.71
N PHE A 413 -6.76 -12.08 0.93
CA PHE A 413 -7.40 -10.87 1.40
C PHE A 413 -8.92 -11.01 1.32
N SER A 414 -9.61 -10.26 2.16
CA SER A 414 -11.04 -9.95 2.03
C SER A 414 -11.21 -8.45 1.88
N CYS A 415 -12.19 -8.03 1.08
CA CYS A 415 -12.54 -6.62 0.93
C CYS A 415 -13.85 -6.30 1.62
N SER A 416 -13.81 -5.35 2.54
CA SER A 416 -14.99 -4.74 3.15
C SER A 416 -15.45 -3.55 2.30
N CYS A 417 -16.59 -3.69 1.64
CA CYS A 417 -17.04 -2.72 0.63
C CYS A 417 -17.76 -1.51 1.21
N ARG A 418 -17.56 -0.35 0.56
CA ARG A 418 -18.32 0.86 0.85
C ARG A 418 -19.77 0.69 0.43
N VAL A 419 -20.64 1.48 1.07
CA VAL A 419 -22.07 1.59 0.72
C VAL A 419 -22.23 1.85 -0.77
N GLY A 420 -23.08 1.05 -1.42
CA GLY A 420 -23.30 1.14 -2.87
C GLY A 420 -22.33 0.31 -3.71
N TYR A 421 -21.44 -0.48 -3.10
CA TYR A 421 -20.54 -1.38 -3.81
C TYR A 421 -20.53 -2.80 -3.21
N ASN A 422 -20.24 -3.80 -4.04
CA ASN A 422 -20.09 -5.21 -3.66
C ASN A 422 -19.04 -5.93 -4.54
N GLY A 423 -18.87 -7.24 -4.34
CA GLY A 423 -17.89 -8.07 -5.04
C GLY A 423 -16.69 -8.35 -4.14
N ASP A 424 -15.89 -9.36 -4.50
CA ASP A 424 -14.71 -9.77 -3.73
C ASP A 424 -13.68 -8.65 -3.54
N ARG A 425 -13.70 -7.66 -4.44
CA ARG A 425 -12.84 -6.48 -4.45
C ARG A 425 -13.67 -5.20 -4.45
N CYS A 426 -14.95 -5.23 -4.08
CA CYS A 426 -15.81 -4.03 -4.09
C CYS A 426 -15.96 -3.38 -5.48
N GLU A 427 -15.83 -4.18 -6.52
CA GLU A 427 -15.76 -3.77 -7.91
C GLU A 427 -17.14 -3.57 -8.58
N ILE A 428 -18.20 -4.07 -7.95
CA ILE A 428 -19.56 -4.07 -8.47
C ILE A 428 -20.32 -2.90 -7.86
N GLU A 429 -20.83 -1.98 -8.67
CA GLU A 429 -21.73 -0.92 -8.22
C GLU A 429 -23.15 -1.47 -7.98
N VAL A 430 -23.70 -1.22 -6.78
CA VAL A 430 -25.00 -1.73 -6.33
C VAL A 430 -26.10 -0.77 -6.76
N SER A 431 -26.90 -1.18 -7.74
CA SER A 431 -27.90 -0.32 -8.39
C SER A 431 -29.32 -0.37 -7.78
N SER A 432 -29.63 -1.22 -6.79
CA SER A 432 -30.88 -1.06 -6.02
C SER A 432 -30.88 -1.74 -4.63
N CYS A 433 -30.90 -0.92 -3.59
CA CYS A 433 -31.28 -1.28 -2.20
C CYS A 433 -32.75 -0.90 -1.90
N ASP A 434 -33.52 -0.53 -2.91
CA ASP A 434 -34.82 0.14 -2.80
C ASP A 434 -35.91 -0.70 -2.10
N GLN A 435 -35.66 -1.99 -1.89
CA GLN A 435 -36.60 -2.92 -1.25
C GLN A 435 -36.20 -3.38 0.16
N LEU A 436 -35.02 -2.97 0.67
CA LEU A 436 -34.53 -3.40 1.98
C LEU A 436 -34.43 -2.20 2.93
N THR A 437 -35.07 -2.29 4.09
CA THR A 437 -34.95 -1.30 5.17
C THR A 437 -33.97 -1.82 6.21
N CYS A 438 -32.78 -1.22 6.30
CA CYS A 438 -31.77 -1.58 7.29
C CYS A 438 -31.98 -0.89 8.64
N GLY A 439 -31.44 -1.50 9.70
CA GLY A 439 -31.41 -0.97 11.05
C GLY A 439 -30.58 0.31 11.19
N ALA A 440 -30.58 0.88 12.39
CA ALA A 440 -29.74 2.04 12.67
C ALA A 440 -28.26 1.63 12.65
N ASN A 441 -27.43 2.37 11.91
CA ASN A 441 -26.01 2.06 11.66
C ASN A 441 -25.76 0.82 10.79
N GLU A 442 -26.78 0.28 10.13
CA GLU A 442 -26.62 -0.75 9.12
C GLU A 442 -26.62 -0.14 7.71
N ILE A 443 -25.94 -0.81 6.80
CA ILE A 443 -25.88 -0.50 5.38
C ILE A 443 -26.34 -1.72 4.59
N CYS A 444 -27.04 -1.47 3.49
CA CYS A 444 -27.43 -2.53 2.56
C CYS A 444 -26.24 -2.90 1.68
N VAL A 445 -25.92 -4.19 1.65
CA VAL A 445 -24.91 -4.80 0.78
C VAL A 445 -25.54 -5.96 0.01
N SER A 446 -24.91 -6.38 -1.08
CA SER A 446 -25.38 -7.53 -1.85
C SER A 446 -24.75 -8.82 -1.32
N ALA A 447 -25.56 -9.85 -1.16
CA ALA A 447 -25.16 -11.20 -0.76
C ALA A 447 -25.59 -12.18 -1.86
N GLY A 448 -24.70 -12.41 -2.83
CA GLY A 448 -25.01 -13.14 -4.06
C GLY A 448 -26.11 -12.43 -4.87
N ASP A 449 -27.16 -13.18 -5.24
CA ASP A 449 -28.34 -12.63 -5.95
C ASP A 449 -29.33 -11.88 -5.03
N THR A 450 -28.98 -11.67 -3.75
CA THR A 450 -29.85 -11.04 -2.73
C THR A 450 -29.19 -9.83 -2.08
N TYR A 451 -29.92 -9.16 -1.18
CA TYR A 451 -29.44 -8.01 -0.42
C TYR A 451 -29.60 -8.28 1.08
N GLU A 452 -28.58 -7.94 1.86
CA GLU A 452 -28.60 -8.03 3.32
C GLU A 452 -28.14 -6.72 3.97
N CYS A 453 -28.50 -6.53 5.23
CA CYS A 453 -28.04 -5.39 6.01
C CYS A 453 -26.86 -5.83 6.87
N VAL A 454 -25.74 -5.12 6.76
CA VAL A 454 -24.53 -5.33 7.57
C VAL A 454 -24.19 -4.04 8.29
N CYS A 455 -23.34 -4.12 9.32
CA CYS A 455 -22.92 -2.91 10.02
C CYS A 455 -22.17 -1.96 9.10
N HIS A 456 -22.48 -0.67 9.21
CA HIS A 456 -21.66 0.39 8.64
C HIS A 456 -20.22 0.23 9.16
N PRO A 457 -19.16 0.45 8.36
CA PRO A 457 -17.76 0.23 8.76
C PRO A 457 -17.26 0.96 10.02
N ASP A 458 -18.06 1.86 10.59
CA ASP A 458 -17.74 2.55 11.84
C ASP A 458 -18.40 1.87 13.05
N TYR A 459 -19.05 0.71 12.83
CA TYR A 459 -19.84 0.00 13.81
C TYR A 459 -19.66 -1.51 13.68
N GLU A 460 -19.80 -2.21 14.81
CA GLU A 460 -19.69 -3.66 14.90
C GLU A 460 -20.69 -4.24 15.93
N GLY A 461 -20.72 -5.57 16.00
CA GLY A 461 -21.61 -6.34 16.88
C GLY A 461 -22.92 -6.76 16.22
N GLU A 462 -23.66 -7.65 16.90
CA GLU A 462 -24.87 -8.31 16.35
C GLU A 462 -25.97 -7.34 15.88
N ASN A 463 -26.03 -6.12 16.45
CA ASN A 463 -26.99 -5.08 16.05
C ASN A 463 -26.29 -3.73 15.79
N CYS A 464 -25.01 -3.75 15.41
CA CYS A 464 -24.23 -2.55 15.04
C CYS A 464 -24.22 -1.45 16.11
N GLN A 465 -24.20 -1.88 17.38
CA GLN A 465 -24.30 -0.98 18.53
C GLN A 465 -22.95 -0.48 19.04
N ALA A 466 -21.86 -1.20 18.76
CA ALA A 466 -20.52 -0.81 19.16
C ALA A 466 -19.89 0.02 18.05
N LYS A 467 -19.20 1.12 18.39
CA LYS A 467 -18.44 1.91 17.42
C LYS A 467 -17.05 1.31 17.26
N VAL A 468 -16.58 1.27 16.02
CA VAL A 468 -15.19 0.98 15.67
C VAL A 468 -14.50 2.33 15.48
N GLU A 469 -13.54 2.65 16.35
CA GLU A 469 -12.78 3.90 16.29
C GLU A 469 -11.38 3.71 16.88
N ALA A 470 -10.40 4.41 16.33
CA ALA A 470 -9.05 4.47 16.87
C ALA A 470 -8.65 5.89 17.21
N THR A 471 -7.77 6.03 18.20
CA THR A 471 -7.37 7.32 18.75
C THR A 471 -5.85 7.48 18.65
N CYS A 472 -5.42 8.49 17.90
CA CYS A 472 -4.05 8.99 17.93
C CYS A 472 -3.95 10.19 18.88
N LYS A 473 -2.84 10.31 19.59
CA LYS A 473 -2.58 11.43 20.50
C LYS A 473 -1.23 12.08 20.17
N ALA A 474 -1.19 13.40 20.22
CA ALA A 474 0.03 14.19 20.28
C ALA A 474 -0.05 15.10 21.52
N GLN A 475 0.61 14.66 22.59
CA GLN A 475 0.57 15.33 23.90
C GLN A 475 1.82 16.20 24.03
N GLY A 476 1.73 17.42 23.53
CA GLY A 476 2.91 18.27 23.34
C GLY A 476 3.84 17.72 22.26
N ASP A 477 5.10 18.13 22.32
CA ASP A 477 6.19 17.47 21.62
C ASP A 477 7.32 17.25 22.68
N PRO A 478 7.59 15.99 23.02
CA PRO A 478 7.78 14.95 22.00
C PRO A 478 6.75 13.81 21.93
N HIS A 479 5.71 13.75 22.75
CA HIS A 479 4.95 12.51 22.96
C HIS A 479 3.85 12.24 21.93
N TYR A 480 3.96 11.11 21.22
CA TYR A 480 2.95 10.61 20.28
C TYR A 480 2.50 9.19 20.64
N SER A 481 1.23 8.90 20.36
CA SER A 481 0.70 7.55 20.28
C SER A 481 -0.07 7.39 18.97
N THR A 482 0.28 6.37 18.19
CA THR A 482 -0.39 6.06 16.92
C THR A 482 -1.80 5.51 17.13
N PHE A 483 -2.54 5.33 16.04
CA PHE A 483 -3.87 4.71 16.07
C PHE A 483 -3.84 3.26 16.58
N ASP A 484 -2.75 2.53 16.34
CA ASP A 484 -2.58 1.14 16.77
C ASP A 484 -1.95 1.02 18.17
N GLY A 485 -1.64 2.15 18.81
CA GLY A 485 -1.18 2.20 20.20
C GLY A 485 0.33 2.34 20.40
N ARG A 486 1.12 2.34 19.31
CA ARG A 486 2.58 2.51 19.40
C ARG A 486 2.93 3.89 19.93
N ARG A 487 3.69 3.91 21.02
CA ARG A 487 4.19 5.14 21.65
C ARG A 487 5.61 5.48 21.20
N TYR A 488 5.86 6.75 20.98
CA TYR A 488 7.20 7.25 20.64
C TYR A 488 7.37 8.74 20.92
N ASP A 489 8.64 9.14 20.97
CA ASP A 489 9.06 10.52 21.19
C ASP A 489 9.69 11.10 19.92
N PHE A 490 9.22 12.26 19.46
CA PHE A 490 9.75 12.97 18.31
C PHE A 490 9.79 14.49 18.52
N MET A 491 10.98 15.10 18.39
CA MET A 491 11.23 16.53 18.66
C MET A 491 11.40 17.39 17.41
N GLY A 492 10.31 17.57 16.67
CA GLY A 492 10.31 18.25 15.38
C GLY A 492 9.87 19.71 15.44
N ARG A 493 10.60 20.62 14.78
CA ARG A 493 10.32 22.09 14.82
C ARG A 493 9.73 22.64 13.53
N CYS A 494 9.00 21.80 12.80
CA CYS A 494 8.37 22.11 11.52
C CYS A 494 6.85 21.92 11.57
N GLU A 495 6.22 22.05 10.41
CA GLU A 495 4.89 21.51 10.13
C GLU A 495 5.02 20.05 9.66
N TYR A 496 4.23 19.17 10.26
CA TYR A 496 4.23 17.74 9.98
C TYR A 496 2.82 17.26 9.64
N VAL A 497 2.73 16.25 8.77
CA VAL A 497 1.48 15.52 8.54
C VAL A 497 1.22 14.61 9.75
N LEU A 498 0.25 14.97 10.58
CA LEU A 498 -0.12 14.21 11.77
C LEU A 498 -0.92 12.96 11.38
N ALA A 499 -1.99 13.12 10.62
CA ALA A 499 -2.79 12.02 10.11
C ALA A 499 -3.48 12.40 8.80
N LYS A 500 -3.57 11.49 7.83
CA LYS A 500 -4.36 11.67 6.61
C LYS A 500 -4.97 10.36 6.11
N ASP A 501 -6.10 10.46 5.42
CA ASP A 501 -6.67 9.36 4.64
C ASP A 501 -5.87 9.20 3.34
N ARG A 502 -4.96 8.25 3.32
CA ARG A 502 -4.03 8.03 2.21
C ARG A 502 -4.69 7.47 0.95
N VAL A 503 -5.92 6.98 1.07
CA VAL A 503 -6.67 6.35 -0.02
C VAL A 503 -7.50 7.37 -0.78
N ASN A 504 -8.44 8.06 -0.12
CA ASN A 504 -9.37 8.95 -0.82
C ASN A 504 -9.15 10.43 -0.52
N ASN A 505 -8.08 10.78 0.20
CA ASN A 505 -7.79 12.14 0.63
C ASN A 505 -9.00 12.82 1.32
N THR A 506 -9.84 12.03 2.02
CA THR A 506 -11.05 12.57 2.66
C THR A 506 -10.74 13.43 3.87
N PHE A 507 -9.54 13.31 4.45
CA PHE A 507 -9.02 14.26 5.42
C PHE A 507 -7.50 14.30 5.44
N GLU A 508 -6.95 15.43 5.86
CA GLU A 508 -5.54 15.58 6.25
C GLU A 508 -5.47 16.51 7.47
N ILE A 509 -4.64 16.17 8.45
CA ILE A 509 -4.40 16.95 9.66
C ILE A 509 -2.91 17.25 9.73
N ARG A 510 -2.57 18.54 9.73
CA ARG A 510 -1.20 19.02 9.86
C ARG A 510 -1.01 19.67 11.22
N GLN A 511 0.14 19.40 11.82
CA GLN A 511 0.53 19.93 13.11
C GLN A 511 1.80 20.77 12.95
N THR A 512 1.73 22.05 13.34
CA THR A 512 2.92 22.90 13.43
C THR A 512 3.43 22.90 14.85
N ASN A 513 4.71 22.58 15.02
CA ASN A 513 5.40 22.59 16.32
C ASN A 513 6.35 23.79 16.42
N GLU A 514 6.46 24.37 17.62
CA GLU A 514 7.40 25.45 17.93
C GLU A 514 8.14 25.20 19.25
N PRO A 515 9.39 25.67 19.42
CA PRO A 515 10.07 25.59 20.70
C PRO A 515 9.24 26.23 21.82
N CYS A 516 9.10 25.55 22.94
CA CYS A 516 8.36 26.02 24.10
C CYS A 516 9.16 25.84 25.40
N GLY A 517 8.71 26.48 26.49
CA GLY A 517 9.42 26.45 27.77
C GLY A 517 10.83 27.02 27.68
N ASN A 518 11.84 26.20 27.98
CA ASN A 518 13.27 26.54 27.92
C ASN A 518 13.88 26.38 26.50
N GLY A 519 13.09 25.97 25.50
CA GLY A 519 13.52 25.83 24.11
C GLY A 519 14.18 24.49 23.76
N VAL A 520 14.16 23.51 24.68
CA VAL A 520 14.60 22.13 24.42
C VAL A 520 13.44 21.32 23.84
N ALA A 521 12.30 21.31 24.54
CA ALA A 521 11.05 20.71 24.06
C ALA A 521 10.36 21.63 23.04
N THR A 522 9.50 21.03 22.22
CA THR A 522 8.65 21.83 21.33
C THR A 522 7.18 21.51 21.62
N CYS A 523 6.27 22.36 21.18
CA CYS A 523 4.87 22.24 21.52
C CYS A 523 4.03 22.55 20.30
N THR A 524 2.85 21.96 20.24
CA THR A 524 1.84 22.28 19.23
C THR A 524 1.53 23.78 19.25
N ARG A 525 1.81 24.45 18.13
CA ARG A 525 1.50 25.86 17.89
C ARG A 525 0.13 26.04 17.25
N SER A 526 -0.15 25.20 16.25
CA SER A 526 -1.37 25.26 15.45
C SER A 526 -1.66 23.92 14.79
N LEU A 527 -2.93 23.71 14.45
CA LEU A 527 -3.39 22.59 13.63
C LEU A 527 -4.05 23.12 12.35
N ILE A 528 -3.89 22.41 11.25
CA ILE A 528 -4.67 22.59 10.04
C ILE A 528 -5.42 21.29 9.78
N VAL A 529 -6.75 21.35 9.81
CA VAL A 529 -7.63 20.20 9.53
C VAL A 529 -8.28 20.44 8.18
N ILE A 530 -8.03 19.55 7.23
CA ILE A 530 -8.42 19.65 5.83
C ILE A 530 -9.41 18.53 5.54
N PHE A 531 -10.54 18.87 4.92
CA PHE A 531 -11.46 17.96 4.24
C PHE A 531 -11.69 18.49 2.81
N PRO A 532 -12.28 17.72 1.86
CA PRO A 532 -12.29 18.05 0.42
C PRO A 532 -12.76 19.47 0.03
N ASN A 533 -13.59 20.12 0.84
CA ASN A 533 -14.12 21.46 0.57
C ASN A 533 -13.96 22.44 1.75
N ILE A 534 -13.24 22.06 2.80
CA ILE A 534 -13.08 22.89 3.98
C ILE A 534 -11.70 22.76 4.60
N THR A 535 -11.10 23.89 4.94
CA THR A 535 -9.84 23.98 5.68
C THR A 535 -10.10 24.73 6.97
N ILE A 536 -9.72 24.12 8.09
CA ILE A 536 -9.91 24.65 9.43
C ILE A 536 -8.53 24.84 10.05
N GLU A 537 -8.15 26.09 10.29
CA GLU A 537 -6.92 26.43 10.99
C GLU A 537 -7.23 26.71 12.45
N LEU A 538 -6.71 25.88 13.33
CA LEU A 538 -6.80 26.05 14.77
C LEU A 538 -5.51 26.71 15.26
N ARG A 539 -5.63 27.91 15.81
CA ARG A 539 -4.53 28.69 16.39
C ARG A 539 -4.87 29.07 17.83
N ARG A 540 -3.84 29.46 18.59
CA ARG A 540 -4.06 29.80 20.01
C ARG A 540 -5.07 30.95 20.16
N GLY A 541 -6.22 30.66 20.77
CA GLY A 541 -7.35 31.56 20.95
C GLY A 541 -8.07 32.01 19.67
N LYS A 542 -7.83 31.38 18.52
CA LYS A 542 -8.39 31.79 17.23
C LYS A 542 -8.63 30.59 16.30
N THR A 543 -9.81 30.52 15.71
CA THR A 543 -10.16 29.50 14.70
C THR A 543 -10.51 30.16 13.38
N LEU A 544 -9.91 29.71 12.28
CA LEU A 544 -10.22 30.16 10.93
C LEU A 544 -10.82 29.01 10.12
N VAL A 545 -11.84 29.30 9.33
CA VAL A 545 -12.43 28.37 8.37
C VAL A 545 -12.31 28.99 6.98
N ASN A 546 -11.63 28.33 6.06
CA ASN A 546 -11.31 28.83 4.72
C ASN A 546 -10.70 30.26 4.77
N GLY A 547 -9.81 30.50 5.74
CA GLY A 547 -9.16 31.80 5.97
C GLY A 547 -10.00 32.85 6.71
N VAL A 548 -11.26 32.56 7.04
CA VAL A 548 -12.16 33.49 7.75
C VAL A 548 -12.25 33.13 9.23
N GLU A 549 -11.97 34.08 10.10
CA GLU A 549 -12.06 33.88 11.55
C GLU A 549 -13.51 33.73 12.02
N ILE A 550 -13.76 32.72 12.84
CA ILE A 550 -15.05 32.47 13.49
C ILE A 550 -14.96 32.75 15.00
N THR A 551 -16.09 33.09 15.62
CA THR A 551 -16.16 33.45 17.05
C THR A 551 -17.17 32.61 17.83
N MET A 552 -17.90 31.71 17.15
CA MET A 552 -18.91 30.82 17.73
C MET A 552 -18.85 29.46 17.04
N SER A 553 -19.46 28.44 17.65
CA SER A 553 -19.60 27.12 17.05
C SER A 553 -20.34 27.18 15.72
N ALA A 554 -19.88 26.41 14.73
CA ALA A 554 -20.35 26.50 13.36
C ALA A 554 -20.44 25.10 12.70
N ASN A 555 -21.38 24.94 11.77
CA ASN A 555 -21.52 23.74 10.93
C ASN A 555 -21.30 24.14 9.46
N TYR A 556 -20.39 23.45 8.80
CA TYR A 556 -20.08 23.62 7.38
C TYR A 556 -20.19 22.27 6.67
N GLY A 557 -21.33 22.02 6.03
CA GLY A 557 -21.50 20.85 5.15
C GLY A 557 -21.23 19.50 5.83
N GLY A 558 -21.61 19.35 7.11
CA GLY A 558 -21.36 18.14 7.87
C GLY A 558 -20.07 18.17 8.70
N VAL A 559 -19.33 19.28 8.73
CA VAL A 559 -18.24 19.51 9.68
C VAL A 559 -18.70 20.48 10.76
N ASN A 560 -18.75 20.01 12.00
CA ASN A 560 -19.15 20.77 13.18
C ASN A 560 -17.91 21.18 13.98
N ILE A 561 -17.77 22.47 14.22
CA ILE A 561 -16.70 23.04 15.05
C ILE A 561 -17.36 23.58 16.31
N THR A 562 -16.97 23.04 17.46
CA THR A 562 -17.45 23.49 18.77
C THR A 562 -16.29 24.00 19.61
N GLU A 563 -16.47 25.16 20.21
CA GLU A 563 -15.50 25.75 21.14
C GLU A 563 -16.17 25.84 22.51
N SER A 564 -15.55 25.22 23.52
CA SER A 564 -15.98 25.35 24.90
C SER A 564 -14.95 26.16 25.68
N ARG A 565 -15.44 27.08 26.53
CA ARG A 565 -14.60 27.94 27.36
C ARG A 565 -14.89 27.69 28.83
N ASN A 566 -13.90 27.20 29.56
CA ASN A 566 -13.95 27.06 31.02
C ASN A 566 -12.87 27.95 31.65
N GLY A 567 -13.25 29.14 32.11
CA GLY A 567 -12.30 30.17 32.54
C GLY A 567 -11.38 30.63 31.40
N ASN A 568 -10.07 30.40 31.55
CA ASN A 568 -9.07 30.71 30.52
C ASN A 568 -8.83 29.55 29.53
N ARG A 569 -9.34 28.34 29.80
CA ARG A 569 -9.18 27.18 28.92
C ARG A 569 -10.14 27.26 27.74
N ILE A 570 -9.64 26.96 26.54
CA ILE A 570 -10.43 26.86 25.32
C ILE A 570 -10.22 25.45 24.78
N ASN A 571 -11.28 24.66 24.68
CA ASN A 571 -11.22 23.35 24.04
C ASN A 571 -11.99 23.44 22.73
N THR A 572 -11.29 23.18 21.63
CA THR A 572 -11.88 23.15 20.30
C THR A 572 -12.04 21.70 19.87
N ILE A 573 -13.25 21.35 19.44
CA ILE A 573 -13.58 20.03 18.91
C ILE A 573 -14.10 20.22 17.48
N VAL A 574 -13.48 19.54 16.54
CA VAL A 574 -13.93 19.45 15.15
C VAL A 574 -14.46 18.04 14.93
N THR A 575 -15.74 17.89 14.66
CA THR A 575 -16.37 16.61 14.30
C THR A 575 -16.83 16.66 12.86
N SER A 576 -16.70 15.56 12.12
CA SER A 576 -17.12 15.51 10.71
C SER A 576 -17.97 14.29 10.38
N VAL A 577 -18.83 14.43 9.37
CA VAL A 577 -19.55 13.31 8.73
C VAL A 577 -18.61 12.32 8.02
N TYR A 578 -17.35 12.72 7.81
CA TYR A 578 -16.32 11.82 7.32
C TYR A 578 -15.91 10.80 8.40
N GLY A 579 -16.34 10.94 9.66
CA GLY A 579 -15.97 10.02 10.73
C GLY A 579 -14.65 10.39 11.39
N VAL A 580 -14.24 11.66 11.31
CA VAL A 580 -13.02 12.18 11.94
C VAL A 580 -13.40 13.19 13.02
N THR A 581 -12.80 13.04 14.18
CA THR A 581 -12.92 13.99 15.29
C THR A 581 -11.54 14.46 15.74
N VAL A 582 -11.35 15.78 15.80
CA VAL A 582 -10.11 16.39 16.29
C VAL A 582 -10.43 17.19 17.54
N HIS A 583 -9.79 16.84 18.65
CA HIS A 583 -9.81 17.61 19.88
C HIS A 583 -8.48 18.36 20.02
N TRP A 584 -8.57 19.63 20.41
CA TRP A 584 -7.40 20.40 20.77
C TRP A 584 -7.70 21.28 21.98
N ASN A 585 -6.88 21.16 23.02
CA ASN A 585 -6.99 21.98 24.23
C ASN A 585 -6.41 23.41 24.06
N ASN A 586 -6.10 23.81 22.81
CA ASN A 586 -5.60 25.13 22.46
C ASN A 586 -4.20 25.43 23.03
N VAL A 587 -3.52 24.44 23.63
CA VAL A 587 -2.17 24.60 24.16
C VAL A 587 -1.20 23.57 23.60
N TYR A 588 -1.39 22.28 23.90
CA TYR A 588 -0.44 21.22 23.56
C TYR A 588 -1.07 19.84 23.35
N ASN A 589 -2.25 19.53 23.89
CA ASN A 589 -2.89 18.22 23.75
C ASN A 589 -3.77 18.18 22.50
N VAL A 590 -3.39 17.32 21.55
CA VAL A 590 -4.15 17.00 20.34
C VAL A 590 -4.58 15.55 20.40
N ARG A 591 -5.87 15.30 20.16
CA ARG A 591 -6.41 13.95 20.00
C ARG A 591 -7.16 13.86 18.68
N VAL A 592 -6.81 12.87 17.87
CA VAL A 592 -7.45 12.56 16.60
C VAL A 592 -8.15 11.21 16.74
N ILE A 593 -9.46 11.18 16.50
CA ILE A 593 -10.26 9.96 16.50
C ILE A 593 -10.76 9.73 15.08
N VAL A 594 -10.56 8.53 14.55
CA VAL A 594 -11.02 8.12 13.22
C VAL A 594 -11.93 6.90 13.34
N GLY A 595 -13.03 6.88 12.59
CA GLY A 595 -13.94 5.73 12.53
C GLY A 595 -13.35 4.53 11.78
N GLY A 596 -13.91 3.35 12.00
CA GLY A 596 -13.47 2.08 11.39
C GLY A 596 -13.45 2.06 9.86
N ARG A 597 -14.16 2.98 9.19
CA ARG A 597 -14.00 3.21 7.74
C ARG A 597 -12.57 3.58 7.30
N TYR A 598 -11.71 3.97 8.23
CA TYR A 598 -10.31 4.33 8.01
C TYR A 598 -9.30 3.25 8.41
N LEU A 599 -9.78 2.08 8.85
CA LEU A 599 -8.92 0.93 9.09
C LEU A 599 -8.11 0.63 7.81
N ASN A 600 -6.80 0.47 7.96
CA ASN A 600 -5.78 0.29 6.93
C ASN A 600 -5.58 1.47 5.98
N ARG A 601 -6.00 2.68 6.33
CA ARG A 601 -6.01 3.82 5.39
C ARG A 601 -5.34 5.08 5.90
N THR A 602 -4.89 5.11 7.15
CA THR A 602 -4.24 6.32 7.69
C THR A 602 -2.75 6.34 7.36
N SER A 603 -2.16 7.52 7.28
CA SER A 603 -0.71 7.70 7.28
C SER A 603 -0.35 9.03 7.92
N GLY A 604 0.93 9.23 8.21
CA GLY A 604 1.44 10.36 8.98
C GLY A 604 2.02 9.91 10.32
N LEU A 605 2.32 10.86 11.19
CA LEU A 605 2.83 10.60 12.54
C LEU A 605 1.90 9.68 13.38
N CYS A 606 0.60 9.64 13.06
CA CYS A 606 -0.37 8.77 13.74
C CYS A 606 -0.38 7.31 13.28
N GLY A 607 0.49 6.90 12.35
CA GLY A 607 0.60 5.50 11.93
C GLY A 607 -0.50 5.04 10.94
N THR A 608 -0.65 3.73 10.79
CA THR A 608 -1.37 3.14 9.64
C THR A 608 -2.80 2.66 9.93
N TYR A 609 -3.17 2.57 11.21
CA TYR A 609 -4.47 2.12 11.72
C TYR A 609 -4.85 0.74 11.19
N ASN A 610 -4.05 -0.27 11.49
CA ASN A 610 -4.22 -1.64 11.01
C ASN A 610 -4.11 -2.72 12.09
N ASP A 611 -4.15 -2.32 13.37
CA ASP A 611 -3.91 -3.14 14.55
C ASP A 611 -2.50 -3.78 14.59
N MET A 612 -1.52 -3.23 13.85
CA MET A 612 -0.12 -3.68 13.83
C MET A 612 0.85 -2.56 14.21
N GLU A 613 1.21 -2.48 15.49
CA GLU A 613 2.17 -1.47 15.98
C GLU A 613 3.55 -1.51 15.27
N ASP A 614 3.98 -2.66 14.75
CA ASP A 614 5.34 -2.82 14.20
C ASP A 614 5.58 -2.03 12.90
N ASP A 615 4.53 -1.77 12.10
CA ASP A 615 4.62 -1.07 10.81
C ASP A 615 4.20 0.40 10.86
N ASP A 616 3.78 0.89 12.02
CA ASP A 616 3.37 2.28 12.25
C ASP A 616 4.41 3.33 11.87
N PHE A 617 5.69 2.97 11.90
CA PHE A 617 6.78 3.83 11.44
C PHE A 617 6.95 3.75 9.92
N TRP A 618 5.83 3.85 9.22
CA TRP A 618 5.75 3.96 7.77
C TRP A 618 6.15 5.37 7.34
N ALA A 619 7.37 5.53 6.87
CA ALA A 619 7.90 6.81 6.43
C ALA A 619 7.21 7.28 5.14
N SER A 620 7.21 8.59 4.90
CA SER A 620 6.54 9.24 3.75
C SER A 620 7.04 8.77 2.36
N ASN A 621 8.22 8.16 2.31
CA ASN A 621 8.80 7.57 1.10
C ASN A 621 8.33 6.13 0.83
N GLY A 622 7.43 5.59 1.66
CA GLY A 622 6.95 4.22 1.55
C GLY A 622 7.96 3.20 2.09
N THR A 623 8.65 3.49 3.19
CA THR A 623 9.52 2.48 3.84
C THR A 623 9.19 2.40 5.32
N ILE A 624 9.16 1.18 5.87
CA ILE A 624 9.01 1.00 7.32
C ILE A 624 10.38 1.14 7.96
N VAL A 625 10.53 2.10 8.87
CA VAL A 625 11.76 2.36 9.60
C VAL A 625 11.59 2.02 11.08
N THR A 626 12.68 1.81 11.81
CA THR A 626 12.62 1.54 13.26
C THR A 626 12.93 2.75 14.12
N ASN A 627 13.53 3.79 13.53
CA ASN A 627 13.95 4.98 14.25
C ASN A 627 12.84 6.06 14.23
N PRO A 628 12.32 6.49 15.39
CA PRO A 628 11.25 7.49 15.46
C PRO A 628 11.64 8.85 14.89
N VAL A 629 12.93 9.21 14.92
CA VAL A 629 13.43 10.47 14.37
C VAL A 629 13.48 10.43 12.85
N GLU A 630 13.93 9.31 12.29
CA GLU A 630 13.90 9.08 10.84
C GLU A 630 12.47 9.07 10.33
N PHE A 631 11.58 8.34 11.02
CA PHE A 631 10.15 8.33 10.75
C PHE A 631 9.56 9.74 10.77
N GLY A 632 9.74 10.49 11.87
CA GLY A 632 9.14 11.81 12.01
C GLY A 632 9.69 12.85 11.03
N ASN A 633 11.00 12.81 10.72
CA ASN A 633 11.61 13.70 9.73
C ASN A 633 11.13 13.43 8.31
N SER A 634 10.69 12.20 8.01
CA SER A 634 10.10 11.91 6.69
C SER A 634 8.77 12.64 6.48
N TRP A 635 8.02 12.94 7.54
CA TRP A 635 6.68 13.54 7.46
C TRP A 635 6.65 15.07 7.51
N LYS A 636 7.79 15.73 7.24
CA LYS A 636 7.86 17.20 7.10
C LYS A 636 7.02 17.66 5.90
N VAL A 637 6.22 18.69 6.09
CA VAL A 637 5.48 19.33 4.99
C VAL A 637 6.41 20.19 4.12
N ASP A 638 7.39 20.85 4.76
CA ASP A 638 8.44 21.61 4.09
C ASP A 638 9.77 20.85 4.18
N PRO A 639 10.33 20.34 3.07
CA PRO A 639 11.59 19.60 3.08
C PRO A 639 12.79 20.46 3.51
N ASP A 640 12.72 21.79 3.38
CA ASP A 640 13.78 22.72 3.76
C ASP A 640 13.88 22.94 5.28
N CYS A 641 12.93 22.44 6.06
CA CYS A 641 13.01 22.44 7.52
C CYS A 641 14.19 21.60 8.04
N ASP A 642 14.88 22.12 9.06
CA ASP A 642 15.92 21.39 9.78
C ASP A 642 15.39 20.06 10.34
N ASP A 643 16.20 19.00 10.19
CA ASP A 643 15.89 17.69 10.74
C ASP A 643 15.89 17.73 12.28
N ALA A 644 14.90 17.06 12.87
CA ALA A 644 14.92 16.71 14.27
C ALA A 644 16.11 15.78 14.56
N ILE A 645 16.69 15.92 15.75
CA ILE A 645 17.79 15.08 16.22
C ILE A 645 17.32 14.19 17.38
N ALA A 646 17.89 13.00 17.48
CA ALA A 646 17.62 12.12 18.61
C ALA A 646 18.10 12.76 19.91
N VAL A 647 17.19 12.89 20.88
CA VAL A 647 17.49 13.37 22.22
C VAL A 647 17.44 12.18 23.18
N GLU A 648 18.49 12.02 23.99
CA GLU A 648 18.53 10.98 25.01
C GLU A 648 17.43 11.23 26.06
N HIS A 649 16.75 10.17 26.50
CA HIS A 649 15.64 10.27 27.44
C HIS A 649 16.03 11.11 28.67
N PRO A 650 15.28 12.18 29.04
CA PRO A 650 15.67 13.13 30.07
C PRO A 650 15.95 12.53 31.44
N CYS A 651 15.22 11.48 31.84
CA CYS A 651 15.51 10.76 33.10
C CYS A 651 16.82 9.96 33.10
N VAL A 652 17.44 9.70 31.94
CA VAL A 652 18.78 9.10 31.85
C VAL A 652 19.84 10.17 32.11
N VAL A 653 19.69 11.32 31.45
CA VAL A 653 20.56 12.50 31.63
C VAL A 653 20.45 13.05 33.07
N ASN A 654 19.22 13.22 33.55
CA ASN A 654 18.88 13.76 34.88
C ASN A 654 18.47 12.64 35.85
N SER A 655 19.33 11.62 36.03
CA SER A 655 19.04 10.45 36.87
C SER A 655 18.62 10.76 38.32
N ASP A 656 19.07 11.89 38.89
CA ASP A 656 18.66 12.35 40.23
C ASP A 656 17.16 12.72 40.31
N ARG A 657 16.51 13.03 39.18
CA ARG A 657 15.09 13.42 39.10
C ARG A 657 14.16 12.24 38.84
N ARG A 658 14.68 11.13 38.30
CA ARG A 658 13.91 9.95 37.92
C ARG A 658 13.03 9.42 39.06
N TRP A 659 13.56 9.37 40.28
CA TRP A 659 12.80 8.86 41.42
C TRP A 659 11.67 9.81 41.85
N ILE A 660 11.87 11.13 41.72
CA ILE A 660 10.86 12.15 42.04
C ILE A 660 9.72 12.07 41.02
N ALA A 661 10.10 11.97 39.74
CA ALA A 661 9.19 11.79 38.62
C ALA A 661 8.30 10.55 38.84
N GLN A 662 8.91 9.38 39.09
CA GLN A 662 8.19 8.13 39.36
C GLN A 662 7.23 8.24 40.55
N ALA A 663 7.68 8.81 41.67
CA ALA A 663 6.86 8.94 42.86
C ALA A 663 5.63 9.83 42.61
N ASN A 664 5.81 10.95 41.92
CA ASN A 664 4.73 11.90 41.67
C ASN A 664 3.78 11.43 40.55
N CYS A 665 4.30 10.90 39.45
CA CYS A 665 3.48 10.46 38.32
C CYS A 665 2.62 9.23 38.65
N SER A 666 3.05 8.40 39.61
CA SER A 666 2.23 7.29 40.13
C SER A 666 0.94 7.74 40.85
N THR A 667 0.79 9.05 41.15
CA THR A 667 -0.44 9.59 41.75
C THR A 667 -1.63 9.58 40.78
N LEU A 668 -1.40 9.48 39.47
CA LEU A 668 -2.46 9.25 38.47
C LEU A 668 -3.28 7.99 38.77
N LEU A 669 -2.71 7.04 39.53
CA LEU A 669 -3.37 5.81 39.97
C LEU A 669 -4.15 5.97 41.29
N ARG A 670 -4.22 7.17 41.87
CA ARG A 670 -4.82 7.44 43.19
C ARG A 670 -5.93 8.50 43.10
N PRO A 671 -6.85 8.58 44.08
CA PRO A 671 -7.86 9.64 44.11
C PRO A 671 -7.24 11.05 44.06
N PRO A 672 -7.83 12.00 43.32
CA PRO A 672 -9.11 11.92 42.61
C PRO A 672 -9.03 11.27 41.20
N PHE A 673 -7.83 10.96 40.70
CA PHE A 673 -7.61 10.49 39.33
C PHE A 673 -7.94 9.01 39.11
N ASN A 674 -7.97 8.19 40.16
CA ASN A 674 -8.35 6.79 40.04
C ASN A 674 -9.81 6.57 39.61
N GLU A 675 -10.70 7.57 39.75
CA GLU A 675 -12.05 7.50 39.18
C GLU A 675 -12.02 7.42 37.65
N CYS A 676 -10.94 7.90 37.02
CA CYS A 676 -10.73 7.80 35.60
C CYS A 676 -10.20 6.44 35.15
N SER A 677 -9.58 5.67 36.05
CA SER A 677 -8.85 4.45 35.71
C SER A 677 -9.73 3.33 35.13
N SER A 678 -11.05 3.38 35.31
CA SER A 678 -12.02 2.47 34.68
C SER A 678 -12.33 2.82 33.22
N HIS A 679 -11.89 3.98 32.74
CA HIS A 679 -12.12 4.48 31.38
C HIS A 679 -10.81 4.70 30.63
N ILE A 680 -9.77 5.19 31.31
CA ILE A 680 -8.46 5.49 30.74
C ILE A 680 -7.39 4.92 31.65
N ASN A 681 -6.67 3.91 31.16
CA ASN A 681 -5.60 3.28 31.92
C ASN A 681 -4.33 4.12 31.79
N ALA A 682 -4.04 4.95 32.79
CA ALA A 682 -2.88 5.86 32.79
C ALA A 682 -1.51 5.18 32.55
N THR A 683 -1.41 3.87 32.82
CA THR A 683 -0.17 3.11 32.58
C THR A 683 -0.11 2.61 31.14
N GLU A 684 -1.16 1.91 30.68
CA GLU A 684 -1.21 1.32 29.33
C GLU A 684 -1.25 2.41 28.26
N GLU A 685 -2.00 3.49 28.49
CA GLU A 685 -2.08 4.63 27.58
C GLU A 685 -0.92 5.62 27.73
N GLY A 686 0.08 5.30 28.56
CA GLY A 686 1.36 6.00 28.58
C GLY A 686 1.46 7.30 29.38
N HIS A 687 0.36 7.82 29.92
CA HIS A 687 0.34 9.06 30.69
C HIS A 687 1.34 9.10 31.87
N ILE A 688 1.58 7.98 32.54
CA ILE A 688 2.59 7.90 33.61
C ILE A 688 4.01 8.10 33.05
N ALA A 689 4.31 7.47 31.92
CA ALA A 689 5.63 7.55 31.30
C ALA A 689 5.89 8.94 30.71
N ASP A 690 4.88 9.57 30.10
CA ASP A 690 4.97 10.95 29.60
C ASP A 690 5.19 11.93 30.76
N CYS A 691 4.42 11.79 31.85
CA CYS A 691 4.64 12.54 33.07
C CYS A 691 6.07 12.38 33.62
N GLU A 692 6.59 11.15 33.61
CA GLU A 692 7.95 10.87 34.10
C GLU A 692 9.00 11.57 33.23
N TYR A 693 8.83 11.49 31.92
CA TYR A 693 9.69 12.15 30.94
C TYR A 693 9.76 13.66 31.18
N ASP A 694 8.59 14.30 31.19
CA ASP A 694 8.44 15.74 31.35
C ASP A 694 9.02 16.25 32.67
N MET A 695 8.75 15.53 33.77
CA MET A 695 9.30 15.82 35.08
C MET A 695 10.83 15.79 35.12
N CYS A 696 11.46 14.89 34.37
CA CYS A 696 12.91 14.83 34.28
C CYS A 696 13.49 15.91 33.35
N ALA A 697 12.76 16.31 32.32
CA ALA A 697 13.15 17.36 31.37
C ALA A 697 13.05 18.79 31.95
N CYS A 698 12.17 19.00 32.93
CA CYS A 698 11.83 20.33 33.45
C CYS A 698 12.96 20.98 34.29
N GLU A 699 13.77 21.88 33.72
CA GLU A 699 14.93 22.46 34.44
C GLU A 699 14.56 23.53 35.49
N ASP A 700 13.53 24.34 35.25
CA ASP A 700 13.24 25.57 36.03
C ASP A 700 12.21 25.39 37.16
N ASP A 701 11.14 24.62 36.93
CA ASP A 701 10.10 24.32 37.94
C ASP A 701 9.39 22.99 37.64
N PRO A 702 9.76 21.87 38.29
CA PRO A 702 9.14 20.56 38.04
C PRO A 702 7.64 20.53 38.35
N VAL A 703 7.11 21.48 39.12
CA VAL A 703 5.69 21.58 39.40
C VAL A 703 4.89 21.94 38.14
N VAL A 704 5.45 22.73 37.22
CA VAL A 704 4.75 23.14 35.99
C VAL A 704 4.57 21.95 35.06
N CYS A 705 5.64 21.20 34.78
CA CYS A 705 5.59 20.04 33.91
C CYS A 705 4.72 18.92 34.51
N TYR A 706 4.79 18.72 35.84
CA TYR A 706 3.87 17.82 36.53
C TYR A 706 2.40 18.20 36.34
N CYS A 707 2.06 19.48 36.56
CA CYS A 707 0.68 19.96 36.40
C CYS A 707 0.17 19.82 34.96
N GLN A 708 1.04 20.00 33.96
CA GLN A 708 0.70 19.79 32.54
C GLN A 708 0.39 18.32 32.26
N ALA A 709 1.22 17.39 32.76
CA ALA A 709 0.97 15.97 32.59
C ALA A 709 -0.33 15.50 33.29
N LEU A 710 -0.62 16.06 34.48
CA LEU A 710 -1.90 15.82 35.16
C LEU A 710 -3.09 16.39 34.38
N GLU A 711 -2.94 17.58 33.81
CA GLU A 711 -3.96 18.24 32.99
C GLU A 711 -4.24 17.44 31.72
N ALA A 712 -3.20 16.89 31.06
CA ALA A 712 -3.37 16.01 29.91
C ALA A 712 -4.23 14.78 30.24
N TYR A 713 -3.95 14.09 31.35
CA TYR A 713 -4.77 12.95 31.79
C TYR A 713 -6.19 13.36 32.18
N ALA A 714 -6.35 14.49 32.86
CA ALA A 714 -7.66 14.99 33.27
C ALA A 714 -8.53 15.44 32.07
N ASP A 715 -7.94 16.14 31.10
CA ASP A 715 -8.59 16.55 29.85
C ASP A 715 -9.05 15.31 29.06
N ASP A 716 -8.17 14.30 28.99
CA ASP A 716 -8.47 13.02 28.36
C ASP A 716 -9.66 12.32 29.03
N CYS A 717 -9.76 12.44 30.35
CA CYS A 717 -10.83 11.86 31.16
C CYS A 717 -12.16 12.63 31.13
N ALA A 718 -12.12 13.92 30.82
CA ALA A 718 -13.24 14.84 31.02
C ALA A 718 -14.49 14.46 30.20
N SER A 719 -14.35 13.62 29.17
CA SER A 719 -15.46 13.03 28.41
C SER A 719 -16.26 11.98 29.18
N PHE A 720 -15.71 11.41 30.26
CA PHE A 720 -16.31 10.31 31.02
C PHE A 720 -16.63 10.71 32.47
N VAL A 721 -15.71 11.43 33.13
CA VAL A 721 -15.82 11.82 34.54
C VAL A 721 -15.33 13.26 34.70
N ASP A 722 -16.12 14.10 35.38
CA ASP A 722 -15.66 15.45 35.78
C ASP A 722 -14.79 15.34 37.03
N ILE A 723 -13.47 15.29 36.83
CA ILE A 723 -12.51 15.23 37.92
C ILE A 723 -12.43 16.62 38.57
N GLN A 724 -12.99 16.75 39.77
CA GLN A 724 -12.81 17.95 40.59
C GLN A 724 -11.45 17.86 41.32
N TYR A 725 -10.42 18.50 40.78
CA TYR A 725 -9.07 18.56 41.38
C TYR A 725 -8.62 20.01 41.66
N ASP A 726 -8.08 20.26 42.86
CA ASP A 726 -7.50 21.56 43.22
C ASP A 726 -5.99 21.53 42.97
N LEU A 727 -5.51 22.29 41.99
CA LEU A 727 -4.08 22.45 41.70
C LEU A 727 -3.29 22.89 42.95
N ASN A 728 -3.89 23.65 43.87
CA ASN A 728 -3.21 24.12 45.08
C ASN A 728 -3.01 22.99 46.11
N GLN A 729 -3.93 22.02 46.20
CA GLN A 729 -3.74 20.84 47.06
C GLN A 729 -2.68 19.88 46.49
N LEU A 730 -2.66 19.71 45.15
CA LEU A 730 -1.70 18.83 44.49
C LEU A 730 -0.26 19.36 44.57
N THR A 731 -0.10 20.68 44.53
CA THR A 731 1.18 21.39 44.69
C THR A 731 1.70 21.37 46.13
N GLU A 732 0.83 21.42 47.15
CA GLU A 732 1.22 21.28 48.57
C GLU A 732 1.81 19.88 48.88
N SER A 733 1.36 18.82 48.20
CA SER A 733 1.93 17.46 48.31
C SER A 733 3.33 17.32 47.71
N LEU A 734 3.74 18.19 46.76
CA LEU A 734 5.07 18.18 46.15
C LEU A 734 6.16 18.76 47.06
N GLU A 735 5.78 19.65 47.99
CA GLU A 735 6.72 20.29 48.92
C GLU A 735 7.10 19.41 50.13
N ARG A 736 6.40 18.29 50.35
CA ARG A 736 6.68 17.33 51.43
C ARG A 736 6.64 15.89 50.93
N PRO A 737 7.74 15.34 50.39
CA PRO A 737 7.86 13.90 50.31
C PRO A 737 7.88 13.36 51.75
N ASP A 738 6.88 12.56 52.13
CA ASP A 738 6.83 11.93 53.45
C ASP A 738 8.11 11.11 53.68
N GLU A 739 8.98 11.56 54.60
CA GLU A 739 10.19 10.82 55.00
C GLU A 739 9.87 9.41 55.56
N ALA A 740 8.59 9.14 55.83
CA ALA A 740 8.06 7.89 56.37
C ALA A 740 7.93 6.74 55.35
N SER A 741 7.99 6.98 54.04
CA SER A 741 7.86 5.94 53.00
C SER A 741 9.15 5.17 52.69
N PHE A 742 10.31 5.66 53.16
CA PHE A 742 11.62 5.08 52.86
C PHE A 742 12.03 4.00 53.87
N SER A 743 12.20 2.76 53.41
CA SER A 743 12.59 1.61 54.24
C SER A 743 14.10 1.57 54.55
N ASN A 744 14.93 2.28 53.78
CA ASN A 744 16.39 2.18 53.87
C ASN A 744 17.07 3.50 54.30
N LYS A 745 17.98 3.43 55.28
CA LYS A 745 18.75 4.59 55.82
C LYS A 745 19.64 5.27 54.77
N ARG A 746 20.05 4.54 53.73
CA ARG A 746 20.91 5.05 52.65
C ARG A 746 20.12 5.96 51.68
N GLU A 747 18.85 5.66 51.44
CA GLU A 747 17.94 6.45 50.58
C GLU A 747 17.58 7.79 51.24
N ARG A 748 17.25 7.79 52.54
CA ARG A 748 17.01 9.04 53.30
C ARG A 748 18.20 10.01 53.23
N SER A 749 19.43 9.50 53.33
CA SER A 749 20.63 10.34 53.25
C SER A 749 20.86 10.96 51.87
N THR A 750 20.42 10.31 50.79
CA THR A 750 20.60 10.80 49.42
C THR A 750 19.56 11.86 49.10
N VAL A 751 18.30 11.63 49.51
CA VAL A 751 17.19 12.59 49.38
C VAL A 751 17.45 13.88 50.17
N SER A 752 17.91 13.77 51.43
CA SER A 752 18.29 14.97 52.21
C SER A 752 19.47 15.74 51.59
N LYS A 753 20.39 15.07 50.88
CA LYS A 753 21.52 15.72 50.19
C LYS A 753 21.11 16.37 48.86
N ALA A 754 20.16 15.78 48.13
CA ALA A 754 19.59 16.34 46.91
C ALA A 754 18.74 17.60 47.22
N LEU A 755 17.89 17.54 48.25
CA LEU A 755 17.11 18.69 48.76
C LEU A 755 18.01 19.83 49.29
N ALA A 756 19.14 19.49 49.91
CA ALA A 756 20.11 20.48 50.39
C ALA A 756 20.96 21.12 49.26
N ARG A 757 21.10 20.45 48.11
CA ARG A 757 21.75 21.01 46.91
C ARG A 757 20.82 21.96 46.15
N SER A 758 19.55 21.58 45.98
CA SER A 758 18.50 22.42 45.37
C SER A 758 18.35 23.78 46.08
N ARG A 759 18.41 23.81 47.42
CA ARG A 759 18.32 25.07 48.20
C ARG A 759 19.55 25.98 48.12
N LYS A 760 20.68 25.53 47.56
CA LYS A 760 21.93 26.31 47.51
C LYS A 760 22.19 27.00 46.17
N THR A 761 21.46 26.66 45.11
CA THR A 761 21.69 27.18 43.75
C THR A 761 20.75 28.30 43.33
N ALA A 762 19.72 28.63 44.11
CA ALA A 762 18.84 29.77 43.84
C ALA A 762 19.27 31.02 44.66
N PRO A 763 19.71 32.12 44.02
CA PRO A 763 19.90 33.38 44.73
C PRO A 763 18.53 33.96 45.11
N LEU A 764 18.27 34.03 46.41
CA LEU A 764 17.17 34.77 47.05
C LEU A 764 17.30 36.27 46.80
N THR A 765 16.95 36.74 45.60
CA THR A 765 16.71 38.18 45.34
C THR A 765 15.61 38.38 44.30
N LYS A 766 14.35 38.32 44.73
CA LYS A 766 13.24 39.18 44.29
C LYS A 766 12.02 38.91 45.20
N PRO A 767 11.27 39.94 45.62
CA PRO A 767 10.22 39.78 46.62
C PRO A 767 9.04 38.96 46.07
N LEU A 768 8.45 38.14 46.95
CA LEU A 768 7.22 37.34 46.76
C LEU A 768 5.96 38.13 46.30
N SER A 769 6.08 39.42 45.99
CA SER A 769 5.00 40.28 45.51
C SER A 769 4.78 40.23 44.00
N MET A 770 5.62 39.52 43.23
CA MET A 770 5.46 39.38 41.78
C MET A 770 4.80 38.05 41.34
N LEU A 771 4.89 36.99 42.16
CA LEU A 771 4.22 35.69 41.89
C LEU A 771 2.73 35.69 42.26
N ALA A 772 2.29 36.56 43.18
CA ALA A 772 0.88 36.74 43.51
C ALA A 772 0.04 37.42 42.39
N LYS A 773 0.65 37.78 41.25
CA LYS A 773 -0.06 38.34 40.08
C LYS A 773 -0.33 37.33 38.97
N MET A 774 0.32 36.16 38.96
CA MET A 774 0.03 35.10 37.99
C MET A 774 -1.00 34.08 38.50
N VAL A 775 -1.25 34.03 39.81
CA VAL A 775 -2.35 33.26 40.41
C VAL A 775 -3.39 34.22 40.98
N SER A 776 -4.11 34.88 40.07
CA SER A 776 -5.28 35.69 40.38
C SER A 776 -6.34 35.43 39.32
N VAL A 777 -6.81 34.18 39.22
CA VAL A 777 -8.10 33.89 38.61
C VAL A 777 -9.15 34.00 39.71
N LYS A 778 -9.81 35.15 39.77
CA LYS A 778 -11.04 35.33 40.54
C LYS A 778 -12.12 34.45 39.92
N CYS A 779 -12.43 33.32 40.52
CA CYS A 779 -13.75 32.72 40.39
C CYS A 779 -14.71 33.47 41.32
N ALA A 780 -15.44 34.42 40.73
CA ALA A 780 -16.69 34.90 41.29
C ALA A 780 -17.81 34.02 40.72
N SER A 781 -18.45 33.23 41.58
CA SER A 781 -19.83 32.77 41.36
C SER A 781 -20.64 33.23 42.56
N ALA A 782 -21.42 34.28 42.34
CA ALA A 782 -22.47 34.70 43.24
C ALA A 782 -23.64 33.71 43.10
N ILE A 783 -23.95 32.98 44.17
CA ILE A 783 -25.32 32.56 44.46
C ILE A 783 -25.70 33.22 45.78
N SER A 784 -26.73 34.06 45.69
CA SER A 784 -27.29 34.86 46.77
C SER A 784 -27.98 34.00 47.82
N VAL A 785 -27.56 34.12 49.09
CA VAL A 785 -28.47 33.99 50.24
C VAL A 785 -27.99 34.95 51.34
N GLU A 786 -28.53 36.17 51.38
CA GLU A 786 -28.65 36.91 52.63
C GLU A 786 -29.86 36.34 53.38
N SER A 787 -29.63 35.57 54.44
CA SER A 787 -30.47 35.66 55.65
C SER A 787 -29.80 34.98 56.85
N LEU A 788 -29.64 35.79 57.91
CA LEU A 788 -29.71 35.40 59.32
C LEU A 788 -28.57 34.54 59.91
N GLY A 789 -27.55 35.25 60.42
CA GLY A 789 -27.32 35.32 61.86
C GLY A 789 -26.73 34.11 62.61
N LEU A 790 -25.67 34.43 63.38
CA LEU A 790 -25.18 33.81 64.64
C LEU A 790 -23.79 33.15 64.56
N LYS A 791 -22.84 33.77 65.28
CA LYS A 791 -21.67 33.14 65.93
C LYS A 791 -22.16 31.97 66.82
N PRO A 792 -21.38 30.89 67.07
CA PRO A 792 -20.17 30.99 67.90
C PRO A 792 -19.01 29.99 67.65
N ASN A 793 -17.89 30.34 68.28
CA ASN A 793 -16.79 29.50 68.78
C ASN A 793 -17.03 27.97 68.81
N CYS A 794 -15.98 27.21 68.47
CA CYS A 794 -15.45 26.22 69.43
C CYS A 794 -13.97 25.91 69.19
N ARG A 795 -13.22 25.96 70.30
CA ARG A 795 -11.86 25.43 70.47
C ARG A 795 -11.92 23.89 70.50
N GLY A 796 -10.84 23.30 69.98
CA GLY A 796 -10.14 22.06 70.38
C GLY A 796 -10.88 20.93 71.09
N VAL A 797 -10.56 19.69 70.72
CA VAL A 797 -10.09 18.61 71.61
C VAL A 797 -9.71 17.38 70.77
N THR A 798 -8.68 16.72 71.28
CA THR A 798 -7.94 15.51 70.90
C THR A 798 -8.73 14.23 70.63
N LEU A 799 -8.08 13.37 69.84
CA LEU A 799 -8.30 11.94 69.58
C LEU A 799 -8.64 11.10 70.81
N ASP A 800 -9.59 10.14 70.67
CA ASP A 800 -9.40 8.76 71.17
C ASP A 800 -10.32 7.73 70.48
N TRP A 801 -9.87 6.46 70.53
CA TRP A 801 -10.34 5.23 69.86
C TRP A 801 -11.71 4.67 70.29
N SER A 802 -12.39 3.91 69.40
CA SER A 802 -12.96 2.55 69.69
C SER A 802 -13.59 1.86 68.45
N PRO A 803 -13.68 0.51 68.39
CA PRO A 803 -13.92 -0.31 67.19
C PRO A 803 -15.32 -0.97 67.09
N ASP A 804 -15.53 -1.68 65.97
CA ASP A 804 -16.55 -2.69 65.65
C ASP A 804 -17.99 -2.26 65.31
N LEU A 805 -18.44 -2.63 64.09
CA LEU A 805 -19.68 -3.40 63.90
C LEU A 805 -19.77 -4.07 62.52
N LYS A 806 -19.82 -5.40 62.56
CA LYS A 806 -20.14 -6.35 61.49
C LYS A 806 -21.64 -6.35 61.18
N SER A 807 -22.00 -6.45 59.89
CA SER A 807 -23.13 -7.25 59.36
C SER A 807 -23.15 -7.10 57.82
N ALA A 808 -22.71 -8.07 57.03
CA ALA A 808 -23.43 -9.26 56.56
C ALA A 808 -24.67 -8.96 55.70
N VAL A 809 -24.51 -9.09 54.37
CA VAL A 809 -25.56 -9.52 53.44
C VAL A 809 -24.95 -10.60 52.52
N THR A 810 -25.54 -11.78 52.58
CA THR A 810 -25.25 -13.02 51.83
C THR A 810 -26.09 -13.12 50.57
N LEU A 811 -25.55 -13.69 49.48
CA LEU A 811 -26.23 -14.57 48.49
C LEU A 811 -25.18 -15.49 47.81
N PRO A 812 -25.57 -16.65 47.22
CA PRO A 812 -24.93 -17.95 47.48
C PRO A 812 -24.35 -18.68 46.25
N ASP A 813 -23.76 -19.85 46.56
CA ASP A 813 -23.44 -21.02 45.72
C ASP A 813 -22.15 -21.01 44.87
N PHE A 814 -21.07 -21.53 45.45
CA PHE A 814 -20.17 -22.51 44.80
C PHE A 814 -19.44 -23.34 45.88
N GLN A 815 -19.68 -24.65 45.92
CA GLN A 815 -18.91 -25.61 46.74
C GLN A 815 -17.72 -26.16 45.93
N VAL A 816 -16.51 -26.10 46.50
CA VAL A 816 -15.33 -26.82 46.00
C VAL A 816 -14.94 -27.93 46.98
N TYR A 817 -14.83 -29.15 46.45
CA TYR A 817 -14.21 -30.30 47.12
C TYR A 817 -12.68 -30.27 46.88
N GLY A 818 -11.86 -30.26 47.95
CA GLY A 818 -10.41 -30.48 47.85
C GLY A 818 -9.62 -29.83 48.99
N ASN A 819 -8.78 -30.61 49.68
CA ASN A 819 -8.15 -30.25 50.95
C ASN A 819 -6.83 -29.46 50.74
N VAL A 820 -6.81 -28.18 51.08
CA VAL A 820 -5.71 -27.20 50.84
C VAL A 820 -4.42 -27.54 51.62
N GLU A 821 -4.49 -28.36 52.67
CA GLU A 821 -3.33 -28.70 53.50
C GLU A 821 -2.33 -29.64 52.80
N GLU A 822 -2.72 -30.43 51.80
CA GLU A 822 -1.81 -31.37 51.12
C GLU A 822 -0.92 -30.69 50.05
N MET A 823 -1.38 -29.58 49.47
CA MET A 823 -0.59 -28.78 48.50
C MET A 823 0.48 -27.92 49.18
N SER A 824 0.22 -27.43 50.40
CA SER A 824 1.16 -26.60 51.16
C SER A 824 2.43 -27.39 51.55
N GLU A 825 2.30 -28.67 51.87
CA GLU A 825 3.43 -29.51 52.29
C GLU A 825 4.33 -29.95 51.11
N ARG A 826 3.79 -30.14 49.90
CA ARG A 826 4.58 -30.49 48.71
C ARG A 826 5.38 -29.31 48.15
N LEU A 827 4.86 -28.09 48.23
CA LEU A 827 5.58 -26.87 47.84
C LEU A 827 6.74 -26.54 48.79
N LYS A 828 6.59 -26.79 50.09
CA LYS A 828 7.69 -26.62 51.08
C LYS A 828 8.84 -27.61 50.86
N SER A 829 8.58 -28.77 50.26
CA SER A 829 9.59 -29.77 49.90
C SER A 829 10.50 -29.32 48.74
N LEU A 830 9.96 -28.58 47.77
CA LEU A 830 10.70 -28.14 46.58
C LEU A 830 11.65 -26.97 46.88
N VAL A 831 11.29 -26.11 47.84
CA VAL A 831 12.12 -24.96 48.25
C VAL A 831 13.37 -25.39 49.05
N ARG A 832 13.40 -26.60 49.64
CA ARG A 832 14.56 -27.10 50.40
C ARG A 832 15.68 -27.69 49.53
N MET A 833 15.51 -27.80 48.20
CA MET A 833 16.48 -28.46 47.32
C MET A 833 17.32 -27.51 46.44
N GLY A 834 17.23 -26.19 46.61
CA GLY A 834 18.21 -25.24 46.08
C GLY A 834 18.44 -25.28 44.56
N VAL A 835 17.38 -25.05 43.77
CA VAL A 835 17.45 -24.93 42.29
C VAL A 835 17.19 -23.48 41.90
N THR A 836 18.01 -22.90 41.02
CA THR A 836 18.17 -21.44 40.84
C THR A 836 17.60 -20.82 39.56
N THR A 837 16.75 -21.48 38.76
CA THR A 837 16.08 -20.83 37.61
C THR A 837 14.69 -21.43 37.30
N LEU A 838 13.75 -20.57 36.90
CA LEU A 838 12.31 -20.84 36.72
C LEU A 838 11.94 -21.40 35.33
N GLU A 839 12.88 -21.43 34.38
CA GLU A 839 12.60 -21.80 32.97
C GLU A 839 12.59 -23.32 32.69
N GLU A 840 13.22 -24.15 33.51
CA GLU A 840 13.24 -25.61 33.27
C GLU A 840 12.04 -26.39 33.87
N SER A 841 11.15 -25.72 34.61
CA SER A 841 9.95 -26.37 35.18
C SER A 841 8.70 -26.29 34.29
N LEU A 842 8.68 -25.38 33.32
CA LEU A 842 7.51 -25.17 32.45
C LEU A 842 7.44 -26.16 31.28
N SER A 843 8.56 -26.74 30.86
CA SER A 843 8.58 -27.71 29.73
C SER A 843 8.11 -29.12 30.08
N ASN A 844 8.00 -29.48 31.37
CA ASN A 844 7.52 -30.81 31.80
C ASN A 844 6.08 -30.82 32.36
N LEU A 845 5.40 -29.67 32.40
CA LEU A 845 4.00 -29.55 32.84
C LEU A 845 3.00 -29.33 31.69
N ALA A 846 3.47 -29.14 30.46
CA ALA A 846 2.60 -28.85 29.31
C ALA A 846 1.91 -30.06 28.67
N LEU A 847 2.06 -31.28 29.23
CA LEU A 847 1.52 -32.50 28.62
C LEU A 847 0.28 -33.09 29.32
N ILE A 848 -0.24 -32.44 30.35
CA ILE A 848 -1.49 -32.84 30.99
C ILE A 848 -2.22 -31.56 31.43
N LEU A 849 -3.29 -31.17 30.74
CA LEU A 849 -4.55 -30.56 31.25
C LEU A 849 -5.19 -29.62 30.21
N SER A 850 -6.26 -30.11 29.57
CA SER A 850 -7.22 -29.35 28.78
C SER A 850 -8.50 -29.11 29.60
N SER A 851 -8.71 -27.91 30.15
CA SER A 851 -10.04 -27.31 30.41
C SER A 851 -9.93 -25.97 31.12
N SER A 852 -10.87 -25.08 30.80
CA SER A 852 -10.94 -23.62 31.02
C SER A 852 -11.06 -23.12 32.48
N THR A 853 -10.56 -23.86 33.48
CA THR A 853 -10.63 -23.43 34.90
C THR A 853 -9.29 -23.04 35.50
N ALA A 854 -8.20 -23.07 34.73
CA ALA A 854 -6.85 -22.74 35.22
C ALA A 854 -6.49 -21.24 35.19
N LEU A 855 -7.21 -20.41 34.41
CA LEU A 855 -6.86 -18.99 34.24
C LEU A 855 -7.24 -18.11 35.45
N LEU A 856 -8.09 -18.60 36.36
CA LEU A 856 -8.58 -17.81 37.49
C LEU A 856 -7.66 -17.87 38.73
N VAL A 857 -6.79 -18.87 38.83
CA VAL A 857 -5.90 -19.05 40.00
C VAL A 857 -4.57 -18.30 39.82
N LEU A 858 -4.17 -18.02 38.57
CA LEU A 858 -2.96 -17.24 38.27
C LEU A 858 -3.12 -15.71 38.42
N ARG A 859 -4.35 -15.21 38.60
CA ARG A 859 -4.64 -13.78 38.86
C ARG A 859 -4.78 -13.42 40.35
N LEU A 860 -4.61 -14.35 41.27
CA LEU A 860 -4.77 -14.12 42.71
C LEU A 860 -3.50 -14.45 43.55
N PHE A 861 -2.33 -14.48 42.92
CA PHE A 861 -1.03 -14.56 43.60
C PHE A 861 -0.16 -13.34 43.32
#